data_AF-A0A812PXA2-F1
#
_entry.id   AF-A0A812PXA2-F1
#
_cell.length_a   1.000
_cell.length_b   1.000
_cell.length_c   1.000
_cell.angle_alpha   90.00
_cell.angle_beta   90.00
_cell.angle_gamma   90.00
#
_symmetry.space_group_name_H-M   'P 1'
#
loop_
_entity.id
_entity.type
_entity.pdbx_description
1 polymer ?
#
loop_
_entity_poly.entity_id
_entity_poly.type
_entity_poly.pdbx_seq_one_letter_code
_entity_poly.pdbx_strand_id
1 'polypeptide(L)'
;MGSVMYLLALPLHQLLGWNVPALIIVTGGLTTLYTLLGGIEGVIWTDALQSIVLAVGAVACAIMLPLGMPDGPAQMMEVANSHGKFSLGSFHLSLAEPTFWVVLVYGMFINLQNFGIDQSYVQRYIAAKSDSEARKSVWLGALIYVPISIVFIWIGTALFAYYTVQPELLPESLQAQIAEGKGDGVFPYFIVAGLPTGVSGLLVAAIFAAAMSTLSTSLNGAATLTLTDFYRRFIDPEASEKRSMVVLYVSTIAWGLIGTTTAIAMIQVKSILDAWWQLAGIFSGGMLGLFLLGMLSRKAGNPAAILGVLLGVVTILWMTLSRTNFWPESLSVAASPFDGYLTIVFGTLTILLVGWAVASLFGSPPREDDTDATDNLVNSTTQTYHGIIPPLVTPLLGRDELDREGLSRLVEHVIDGGVHGLFILGSTGEAPSLSYRLRREMIDAVCQQTDGRVPVLVGITDTAFVESVALAQHAADAGAAAVVLTTPYYFPAGQTELLSYIRNINAKLPLPLMLYNMPQLTKVWFEQETLKQLTELENIVGLKDSSGDLNYFEQAAKLKAIRPDWSVMIGPEAKLPEAMQLGGDGSVAGGANVTPRLFVDCYEAQRSGDATKLAELHQRIQDFQQVYEIGKYASKYIKATKCCLSLMGICSDFMAEPFHNFREPQRLQVAQILNELDIP
;
A
#
# COMPACT_ATOMS: atom_id res chain seq x y z
N MET A 1 -19.96 -14.95 -1.57
CA MET A 1 -20.29 -15.74 -0.35
C MET A 1 -21.45 -16.71 -0.57
N GLY A 2 -22.69 -16.25 -0.81
CA GLY A 2 -23.86 -17.13 -0.90
C GLY A 2 -23.73 -18.28 -1.91
N SER A 3 -23.28 -17.99 -3.13
CA SER A 3 -23.06 -19.01 -4.17
C SER A 3 -22.04 -20.07 -3.75
N VAL A 4 -20.96 -19.67 -3.09
CA VAL A 4 -19.89 -20.58 -2.62
C VAL A 4 -20.41 -21.50 -1.50
N MET A 5 -21.16 -20.96 -0.54
CA MET A 5 -21.76 -21.76 0.54
C MET A 5 -22.79 -22.77 0.01
N TYR A 6 -23.59 -22.39 -0.99
CA TYR A 6 -24.54 -23.32 -1.61
C TYR A 6 -23.82 -24.43 -2.40
N LEU A 7 -22.83 -24.07 -3.23
CA LEU A 7 -22.01 -25.05 -3.96
C LEU A 7 -21.28 -26.03 -3.04
N LEU A 8 -20.81 -25.55 -1.89
CA LEU A 8 -20.19 -26.38 -0.85
C LEU A 8 -21.17 -27.41 -0.25
N ALA A 9 -22.44 -27.03 -0.09
CA ALA A 9 -23.45 -27.90 0.52
C ALA A 9 -23.85 -29.07 -0.38
N LEU A 10 -23.69 -28.96 -1.71
CA LEU A 10 -24.05 -30.03 -2.66
C LEU A 10 -23.24 -31.32 -2.48
N PRO A 11 -21.89 -31.32 -2.48
CA PRO A 11 -21.12 -32.56 -2.26
C PRO A 11 -21.33 -33.14 -0.87
N LEU A 12 -21.55 -32.29 0.15
CA LEU A 12 -21.91 -32.75 1.49
C LEU A 12 -23.26 -33.44 1.57
N HIS A 13 -24.24 -32.92 0.83
CA HIS A 13 -25.55 -33.55 0.75
C HIS A 13 -25.40 -34.98 0.21
N GLN A 14 -24.56 -35.16 -0.81
CA GLN A 14 -24.28 -36.48 -1.36
C GLN A 14 -23.52 -37.39 -0.38
N LEU A 15 -22.61 -36.84 0.41
CA LEU A 15 -21.78 -37.62 1.34
C LEU A 15 -22.50 -37.97 2.65
N LEU A 16 -23.24 -37.01 3.23
CA LEU A 16 -23.86 -37.13 4.56
C LEU A 16 -25.36 -37.45 4.51
N GLY A 17 -26.02 -37.23 3.37
CA GLY A 17 -27.48 -37.36 3.23
C GLY A 17 -28.28 -36.27 3.97
N TRP A 18 -27.63 -35.24 4.49
CA TRP A 18 -28.29 -34.15 5.22
C TRP A 18 -28.97 -33.19 4.25
N ASN A 19 -30.06 -32.55 4.69
CA ASN A 19 -30.75 -31.55 3.86
C ASN A 19 -29.85 -30.32 3.61
N VAL A 20 -29.86 -29.82 2.36
CA VAL A 20 -29.01 -28.71 1.88
C VAL A 20 -29.10 -27.44 2.75
N PRO A 21 -30.28 -26.95 3.18
CA PRO A 21 -30.36 -25.78 4.07
C PRO A 21 -29.66 -25.99 5.41
N ALA A 22 -29.75 -27.19 5.99
CA ALA A 22 -29.08 -27.50 7.25
C ALA A 22 -27.55 -27.47 7.08
N LEU A 23 -27.06 -28.03 5.96
CA LEU A 23 -25.63 -27.99 5.61
C LEU A 23 -25.14 -26.56 5.38
N ILE A 24 -25.92 -25.70 4.71
CA ILE A 24 -25.60 -24.28 4.53
C ILE A 24 -25.49 -23.57 5.88
N ILE A 25 -26.44 -23.79 6.79
CA ILE A 25 -26.44 -23.14 8.11
C ILE A 25 -25.22 -23.58 8.93
N VAL A 26 -24.95 -24.89 8.98
CA VAL A 26 -23.82 -25.44 9.73
C VAL A 26 -22.49 -24.96 9.16
N THR A 27 -22.29 -25.08 7.85
CA THR A 27 -21.03 -24.69 7.21
C THR A 27 -20.83 -23.17 7.24
N GLY A 28 -21.87 -22.38 6.99
CA GLY A 28 -21.81 -20.92 7.10
C GLY A 28 -21.47 -20.44 8.51
N GLY A 29 -22.07 -21.06 9.53
CA GLY A 29 -21.74 -20.79 10.94
C GLY A 29 -20.29 -21.14 11.29
N LEU A 30 -19.83 -22.34 10.90
CA LEU A 30 -18.46 -22.78 11.14
C LEU A 30 -17.43 -21.88 10.43
N THR A 31 -17.68 -21.53 9.17
CA THR A 31 -16.79 -20.64 8.41
C THR A 31 -16.73 -19.24 9.03
N THR A 32 -17.87 -18.71 9.48
CA THR A 32 -17.92 -17.41 10.17
C THR A 32 -17.12 -17.46 11.47
N LEU A 33 -17.30 -18.51 12.28
CA LEU A 33 -16.59 -18.68 13.56
C LEU A 33 -15.08 -18.82 13.36
N TYR A 34 -14.64 -19.64 12.40
CA TYR A 34 -13.22 -19.81 12.10
C TYR A 34 -12.59 -18.51 11.57
N THR A 35 -13.32 -17.74 10.76
CA THR A 35 -12.83 -16.45 10.25
C THR A 35 -12.57 -15.43 11.36
N LEU A 36 -13.30 -15.49 12.49
CA LEU A 36 -13.04 -14.63 13.65
C LEU A 36 -11.68 -14.92 14.33
N LEU A 37 -11.12 -16.11 14.12
CA LEU A 37 -9.90 -16.58 14.79
C LEU A 37 -8.64 -16.49 13.92
N GLY A 38 -8.79 -16.38 12.59
CA GLY A 38 -7.68 -16.44 11.63
C GLY A 38 -7.23 -15.08 11.10
N GLY A 39 -5.92 -14.81 11.14
CA GLY A 39 -5.29 -13.69 10.43
C GLY A 39 -5.00 -14.03 8.95
N ILE A 40 -5.00 -13.02 8.08
CA ILE A 40 -4.92 -13.21 6.60
C ILE A 40 -3.63 -13.93 6.14
N GLU A 41 -2.51 -13.75 6.84
CA GLU A 41 -1.22 -14.35 6.45
C GLU A 41 -1.19 -15.87 6.61
N GLY A 42 -1.82 -16.39 7.68
CA GLY A 42 -1.97 -17.83 7.88
C GLY A 42 -2.91 -18.47 6.85
N VAL A 43 -3.93 -17.73 6.41
CA VAL A 43 -4.89 -18.18 5.40
C VAL A 43 -4.21 -18.34 4.03
N ILE A 44 -3.34 -17.41 3.63
CA ILE A 44 -2.68 -17.44 2.31
C ILE A 44 -1.85 -18.73 2.10
N TRP A 45 -1.11 -19.19 3.10
CA TRP A 45 -0.32 -20.42 2.97
C TRP A 45 -1.19 -21.67 2.88
N THR A 46 -2.29 -21.70 3.63
CA THR A 46 -3.26 -22.80 3.51
C THR A 46 -3.92 -22.79 2.13
N ASP A 47 -4.24 -21.62 1.57
CA ASP A 47 -4.86 -21.47 0.25
C ASP A 47 -3.96 -22.01 -0.87
N ALA A 48 -2.66 -21.74 -0.80
CA ALA A 48 -1.70 -22.19 -1.81
C ALA A 48 -1.63 -23.73 -1.87
N LEU A 49 -1.55 -24.39 -0.71
CA LEU A 49 -1.55 -25.85 -0.63
C LEU A 49 -2.88 -26.44 -1.11
N GLN A 50 -4.00 -25.85 -0.72
CA GLN A 50 -5.34 -26.31 -1.12
C GLN A 50 -5.57 -26.19 -2.62
N SER A 51 -5.06 -25.12 -3.24
CA SER A 51 -5.15 -24.91 -4.70
C SER A 51 -4.43 -26.01 -5.47
N ILE A 52 -3.29 -26.50 -4.97
CA ILE A 52 -2.57 -27.64 -5.55
C ILE A 52 -3.42 -28.91 -5.44
N VAL A 53 -3.97 -29.20 -4.27
CA VAL A 53 -4.81 -30.41 -4.07
C VAL A 53 -6.05 -30.37 -4.96
N LEU A 54 -6.71 -29.22 -5.07
CA LEU A 54 -7.87 -29.04 -5.94
C LEU A 54 -7.51 -29.25 -7.43
N ALA A 55 -6.39 -28.68 -7.89
CA ALA A 55 -5.91 -28.86 -9.25
C ALA A 55 -5.59 -30.33 -9.57
N VAL A 56 -4.90 -31.03 -8.66
CA VAL A 56 -4.61 -32.47 -8.81
C VAL A 56 -5.91 -33.27 -8.86
N GLY A 57 -6.88 -32.97 -8.00
CA GLY A 57 -8.17 -33.64 -7.99
C GLY A 57 -8.98 -33.39 -9.28
N ALA A 58 -8.95 -32.17 -9.82
CA ALA A 58 -9.59 -31.85 -11.09
C ALA A 58 -8.94 -32.62 -12.25
N VAL A 59 -7.61 -32.66 -12.31
CA VAL A 59 -6.88 -33.46 -13.32
C VAL A 59 -7.19 -34.94 -13.19
N ALA A 60 -7.27 -35.48 -11.98
CA ALA A 60 -7.68 -36.86 -11.75
C ALA A 60 -9.08 -37.13 -12.30
N CYS A 61 -10.07 -36.27 -12.02
CA CYS A 61 -11.42 -36.39 -12.59
C CYS A 61 -11.41 -36.33 -14.12
N ALA A 62 -10.65 -35.40 -14.70
CA ALA A 62 -10.52 -35.21 -16.14
C ALA A 62 -9.95 -36.43 -16.87
N ILE A 63 -9.10 -37.22 -16.20
CA ILE A 63 -8.52 -38.47 -16.72
C ILE A 63 -9.46 -39.65 -16.48
N MET A 64 -10.05 -39.75 -15.28
CA MET A 64 -10.86 -40.90 -14.89
C MET A 64 -12.19 -40.98 -15.63
N LEU A 65 -12.82 -39.83 -15.95
CA LEU A 65 -14.09 -39.80 -16.69
C LEU A 65 -13.99 -40.47 -18.07
N PRO A 66 -13.04 -40.11 -18.95
CA PRO A 66 -12.84 -40.81 -20.22
C PRO A 66 -12.48 -42.30 -20.06
N LEU A 67 -11.69 -42.66 -19.04
CA LEU A 67 -11.31 -44.05 -18.77
C LEU A 67 -12.47 -44.90 -18.23
N GLY A 68 -13.47 -44.27 -17.62
CA GLY A 68 -14.67 -44.92 -17.09
C GLY A 68 -15.77 -45.15 -18.13
N MET A 69 -15.57 -44.77 -19.39
CA MET A 69 -16.53 -45.03 -20.48
C MET A 69 -16.55 -46.52 -20.83
N PRO A 70 -17.73 -47.13 -21.09
CA PRO A 70 -17.86 -48.55 -21.44
C PRO A 70 -17.01 -48.97 -22.65
N ASP A 71 -16.98 -48.16 -23.70
CA ASP A 71 -16.21 -48.41 -24.94
C ASP A 71 -14.87 -47.63 -24.97
N GLY A 72 -14.44 -47.14 -23.80
CA GLY A 72 -13.20 -46.40 -23.62
C GLY A 72 -13.25 -44.92 -24.03
N PRO A 73 -12.11 -44.21 -23.92
CA PRO A 73 -12.07 -42.74 -24.03
C PRO A 73 -12.57 -42.15 -25.36
N ALA A 74 -12.48 -42.92 -26.45
CA ALA A 74 -12.94 -42.47 -27.77
C ALA A 74 -14.46 -42.24 -27.83
N GLN A 75 -15.23 -43.03 -27.08
CA GLN A 75 -16.69 -42.90 -26.99
C GLN A 75 -17.09 -41.53 -26.40
N MET A 76 -16.34 -41.04 -25.41
CA MET A 76 -16.58 -39.72 -24.83
C MET A 76 -16.49 -38.63 -25.92
N MET A 77 -15.43 -38.69 -26.73
CA MET A 77 -15.20 -37.73 -27.81
C MET A 77 -16.30 -37.79 -28.86
N GLU A 78 -16.78 -38.97 -29.22
CA GLU A 78 -17.86 -39.16 -30.20
C GLU A 78 -19.18 -38.56 -29.70
N VAL A 79 -19.58 -38.88 -28.46
CA VAL A 79 -20.81 -38.35 -27.86
C VAL A 79 -20.72 -36.84 -27.66
N ALA A 80 -19.58 -36.33 -27.20
CA ALA A 80 -19.38 -34.90 -27.04
C ALA A 80 -19.38 -34.14 -28.38
N ASN A 81 -18.75 -34.69 -29.44
CA ASN A 81 -18.74 -34.09 -30.77
C ASN A 81 -20.14 -34.10 -31.41
N SER A 82 -20.86 -35.21 -31.34
CA SER A 82 -22.22 -35.34 -31.90
C SER A 82 -23.22 -34.35 -31.27
N HIS A 83 -23.01 -33.98 -30.01
CA HIS A 83 -23.80 -32.97 -29.30
C HIS A 83 -23.20 -31.56 -29.34
N GLY A 84 -22.14 -31.35 -30.12
CA GLY A 84 -21.51 -30.04 -30.31
C GLY A 84 -20.86 -29.46 -29.04
N LYS A 85 -20.46 -30.28 -28.06
CA LYS A 85 -19.94 -29.82 -26.76
C LYS A 85 -18.55 -29.18 -26.82
N PHE A 86 -17.81 -29.36 -27.92
CA PHE A 86 -16.55 -28.66 -28.18
C PHE A 86 -16.74 -27.35 -28.96
N SER A 87 -17.98 -27.00 -29.32
CA SER A 87 -18.27 -25.74 -30.00
C SER A 87 -18.00 -24.55 -29.08
N LEU A 88 -17.36 -23.50 -29.62
CA LEU A 88 -17.21 -22.21 -28.94
C LEU A 88 -18.47 -21.33 -29.03
N GLY A 89 -19.57 -21.87 -29.56
CA GLY A 89 -20.81 -21.15 -29.82
C GLY A 89 -20.86 -20.51 -31.20
N SER A 90 -21.83 -19.62 -31.39
CA SER A 90 -22.04 -18.91 -32.66
C SER A 90 -21.05 -17.76 -32.83
N PHE A 91 -20.48 -17.62 -34.03
CA PHE A 91 -19.58 -16.51 -34.42
C PHE A 91 -20.30 -15.38 -35.16
N HIS A 92 -21.61 -15.48 -35.35
CA HIS A 92 -22.38 -14.40 -35.99
C HIS A 92 -22.37 -13.13 -35.12
N LEU A 93 -22.42 -11.98 -35.78
CA LEU A 93 -22.39 -10.67 -35.13
C LEU A 93 -23.78 -10.31 -34.58
N SER A 94 -24.16 -10.93 -33.47
CA SER A 94 -25.35 -10.57 -32.69
C SER A 94 -24.93 -10.21 -31.27
N LEU A 95 -25.48 -9.10 -30.77
CA LEU A 95 -25.33 -8.67 -29.39
C LEU A 95 -26.55 -9.05 -28.54
N ALA A 96 -27.60 -9.63 -29.13
CA ALA A 96 -28.85 -10.00 -28.46
C ALA A 96 -28.81 -11.41 -27.83
N GLU A 97 -27.80 -12.20 -28.21
CA GLU A 97 -27.63 -13.59 -27.82
C GLU A 97 -26.19 -13.81 -27.30
N PRO A 98 -25.93 -14.85 -26.50
CA PRO A 98 -24.60 -15.16 -25.97
C PRO A 98 -23.70 -15.79 -27.05
N THR A 99 -23.38 -15.02 -28.09
CA THR A 99 -22.41 -15.38 -29.13
C THR A 99 -20.98 -15.41 -28.58
N PHE A 100 -20.05 -16.00 -29.33
CA PHE A 100 -18.62 -16.00 -28.97
C PHE A 100 -18.12 -14.60 -28.61
N TRP A 101 -18.52 -13.59 -29.39
CA TRP A 101 -18.12 -12.19 -29.18
C TRP A 101 -18.69 -11.59 -27.90
N VAL A 102 -19.96 -11.86 -27.59
CA VAL A 102 -20.60 -11.38 -26.36
C VAL A 102 -19.90 -11.96 -25.13
N VAL A 103 -19.65 -13.28 -25.14
CA VAL A 103 -18.97 -13.96 -24.03
C VAL A 103 -17.52 -13.52 -23.88
N LEU A 104 -16.81 -13.29 -25.00
CA LEU A 104 -15.43 -12.78 -24.98
C LEU A 104 -15.34 -11.39 -24.36
N VAL A 105 -16.19 -10.45 -24.80
CA VAL A 105 -16.19 -9.07 -24.27
C VAL A 105 -16.61 -9.08 -22.80
N TYR A 106 -17.64 -9.84 -22.43
CA TYR A 106 -17.98 -10.05 -21.03
C TYR A 106 -16.78 -10.55 -20.22
N GLY A 107 -16.10 -11.59 -20.72
CA GLY A 107 -14.90 -12.17 -20.14
C GLY A 107 -13.80 -11.15 -19.90
N MET A 108 -13.55 -10.23 -20.85
CA MET A 108 -12.55 -9.17 -20.68
C MET A 108 -12.90 -8.22 -19.53
N PHE A 109 -14.15 -7.74 -19.46
CA PHE A 109 -14.57 -6.78 -18.44
C PHE A 109 -14.63 -7.42 -17.05
N ILE A 110 -15.16 -8.64 -16.93
CA ILE A 110 -15.24 -9.31 -15.63
C ILE A 110 -13.85 -9.65 -15.10
N ASN A 111 -12.91 -10.08 -15.96
CA ASN A 111 -11.55 -10.33 -15.52
C ASN A 111 -10.82 -9.03 -15.16
N LEU A 112 -11.02 -7.94 -15.92
CA LEU A 112 -10.45 -6.64 -15.55
C LEU A 112 -10.97 -6.16 -14.19
N GLN A 113 -12.24 -6.41 -13.88
CA GLN A 113 -12.78 -6.16 -12.55
C GLN A 113 -12.15 -7.07 -11.48
N ASN A 114 -12.10 -8.38 -11.71
CA ASN A 114 -11.52 -9.34 -10.76
C ASN A 114 -10.05 -9.02 -10.43
N PHE A 115 -9.20 -8.78 -11.44
CA PHE A 115 -7.79 -8.49 -11.23
C PHE A 115 -7.49 -7.04 -10.86
N GLY A 116 -8.38 -6.10 -11.20
CA GLY A 116 -8.13 -4.66 -11.03
C GLY A 116 -8.67 -4.08 -9.73
N ILE A 117 -9.88 -4.48 -9.32
CA ILE A 117 -10.62 -3.81 -8.24
C ILE A 117 -11.26 -4.76 -7.22
N ASP A 118 -11.33 -6.07 -7.50
CA ASP A 118 -11.92 -7.00 -6.54
C ASP A 118 -11.05 -7.09 -5.29
N GLN A 119 -11.67 -6.82 -4.14
CA GLN A 119 -10.99 -6.74 -2.86
C GLN A 119 -10.26 -8.04 -2.49
N SER A 120 -10.79 -9.20 -2.92
CA SER A 120 -10.17 -10.51 -2.65
C SER A 120 -8.82 -10.69 -3.35
N TYR A 121 -8.65 -10.02 -4.49
CA TYR A 121 -7.41 -10.01 -5.26
C TYR A 121 -6.49 -8.88 -4.78
N VAL A 122 -7.01 -7.67 -4.64
CA VAL A 122 -6.24 -6.47 -4.23
C VAL A 122 -5.58 -6.67 -2.87
N GLN A 123 -6.28 -7.26 -1.89
CA GLN A 123 -5.71 -7.57 -0.58
C GLN A 123 -4.49 -8.49 -0.66
N ARG A 124 -4.50 -9.47 -1.58
CA ARG A 124 -3.37 -10.38 -1.79
C ARG A 124 -2.19 -9.69 -2.45
N TYR A 125 -2.44 -8.69 -3.30
CA TYR A 125 -1.39 -7.86 -3.89
C TYR A 125 -0.73 -6.98 -2.84
N ILE A 126 -1.51 -6.39 -1.93
CA ILE A 126 -1.00 -5.56 -0.83
C ILE A 126 -0.18 -6.39 0.16
N ALA A 127 -0.52 -7.67 0.35
CA ALA A 127 0.27 -8.60 1.17
C ALA A 127 1.57 -9.08 0.49
N ALA A 128 1.80 -8.74 -0.79
CA ALA A 128 3.02 -9.11 -1.47
C ALA A 128 4.22 -8.30 -0.95
N LYS A 129 5.41 -8.91 -0.97
CA LYS A 129 6.65 -8.29 -0.46
C LYS A 129 7.08 -7.04 -1.23
N SER A 130 6.58 -6.86 -2.45
CA SER A 130 6.84 -5.71 -3.33
C SER A 130 5.88 -5.68 -4.51
N ASP A 131 5.74 -4.53 -5.16
CA ASP A 131 4.95 -4.37 -6.40
C ASP A 131 5.41 -5.29 -7.53
N SER A 132 6.71 -5.61 -7.59
CA SER A 132 7.25 -6.56 -8.58
C SER A 132 6.71 -7.96 -8.33
N GLU A 133 6.68 -8.40 -7.07
CA GLU A 133 6.10 -9.70 -6.69
C GLU A 133 4.57 -9.71 -6.85
N ALA A 134 3.88 -8.60 -6.55
CA ALA A 134 2.46 -8.46 -6.83
C ALA A 134 2.16 -8.60 -8.33
N ARG A 135 2.94 -7.93 -9.20
CA ARG A 135 2.80 -8.02 -10.66
C ARG A 135 3.07 -9.43 -11.18
N LYS A 136 4.11 -10.10 -10.67
CA LYS A 136 4.39 -11.51 -10.99
C LYS A 136 3.22 -12.40 -10.57
N SER A 137 2.64 -12.17 -9.39
CA SER A 137 1.49 -12.91 -8.89
C SER A 137 0.27 -12.75 -9.81
N VAL A 138 -0.02 -11.54 -10.31
CA VAL A 138 -1.09 -11.29 -11.29
C VAL A 138 -0.87 -12.11 -12.56
N TRP A 139 0.32 -12.04 -13.16
CA TRP A 139 0.62 -12.77 -14.40
C TRP A 139 0.61 -14.29 -14.21
N LEU A 140 1.18 -14.77 -13.11
CA LEU A 140 1.17 -16.19 -12.78
C LEU A 140 -0.28 -16.68 -12.58
N GLY A 141 -1.09 -15.93 -11.85
CA GLY A 141 -2.52 -16.23 -11.65
C GLY A 141 -3.29 -16.26 -12.97
N ALA A 142 -3.11 -15.25 -13.82
CA ALA A 142 -3.75 -15.19 -15.14
C ALA A 142 -3.32 -16.35 -16.05
N LEU A 143 -2.03 -16.70 -16.05
CA LEU A 143 -1.50 -17.79 -16.86
C LEU A 143 -1.97 -19.17 -16.37
N ILE A 144 -2.09 -19.37 -15.05
CA ILE A 144 -2.59 -20.62 -14.45
C ILE A 144 -4.11 -20.76 -14.61
N TYR A 145 -4.85 -19.65 -14.64
CA TYR A 145 -6.31 -19.66 -14.76
C TYR A 145 -6.80 -20.33 -16.05
N VAL A 146 -6.12 -20.10 -17.18
CA VAL A 146 -6.48 -20.67 -18.48
C VAL A 146 -6.44 -22.21 -18.51
N PRO A 147 -5.31 -22.88 -18.20
CA PRO A 147 -5.26 -24.34 -18.22
C PRO A 147 -6.20 -24.97 -17.19
N ILE A 148 -6.36 -24.38 -16.00
CA ILE A 148 -7.32 -24.87 -15.00
C ILE A 148 -8.76 -24.78 -15.55
N SER A 149 -9.13 -23.66 -16.17
CA SER A 149 -10.46 -23.49 -16.76
C SER A 149 -10.73 -24.52 -17.88
N ILE A 150 -9.73 -24.81 -18.71
CA ILE A 150 -9.82 -25.85 -19.75
C ILE A 150 -10.11 -27.22 -19.11
N VAL A 151 -9.43 -27.57 -18.01
CA VAL A 151 -9.68 -28.83 -17.29
C VAL A 151 -11.12 -28.90 -16.77
N PHE A 152 -11.66 -27.83 -16.20
CA PHE A 152 -13.05 -27.84 -15.70
C PHE A 152 -14.10 -27.88 -16.82
N ILE A 153 -13.87 -27.19 -17.94
CA ILE A 153 -14.73 -27.30 -19.13
C ILE A 153 -14.69 -28.74 -19.67
N TRP A 154 -13.51 -29.35 -19.72
CA TRP A 154 -13.35 -30.75 -20.10
C TRP A 154 -14.11 -31.69 -19.19
N ILE A 155 -14.02 -31.52 -17.86
CA ILE A 155 -14.80 -32.31 -16.88
C ILE A 155 -16.30 -32.17 -17.16
N GLY A 156 -16.81 -30.96 -17.38
CA GLY A 156 -18.23 -30.74 -17.69
C GLY A 156 -18.68 -31.47 -18.96
N THR A 157 -17.90 -31.39 -20.03
CA THR A 157 -18.15 -32.12 -21.29
C THR A 157 -18.07 -33.63 -21.10
N ALA A 158 -17.09 -34.11 -20.34
CA ALA A 158 -16.91 -35.52 -20.07
C ALA A 158 -18.04 -36.09 -19.21
N LEU A 159 -18.50 -35.36 -18.18
CA LEU A 159 -19.67 -35.74 -17.37
C LEU A 159 -20.94 -35.82 -18.19
N PHE A 160 -21.14 -34.86 -19.11
CA PHE A 160 -22.28 -34.89 -20.02
C PHE A 160 -22.27 -36.17 -20.87
N ALA A 161 -21.15 -36.49 -21.51
CA ALA A 161 -21.02 -37.70 -22.32
C ALA A 161 -21.17 -38.98 -21.48
N TYR A 162 -20.54 -39.01 -20.30
CA TYR A 162 -20.57 -40.14 -19.37
C TYR A 162 -21.99 -40.52 -18.96
N TYR A 163 -22.79 -39.54 -18.53
CA TYR A 163 -24.18 -39.77 -18.11
C TYR A 163 -25.20 -39.81 -19.24
N THR A 164 -24.83 -39.36 -20.45
CA THR A 164 -25.64 -39.61 -21.65
C THR A 164 -25.57 -41.08 -22.05
N VAL A 165 -24.40 -41.71 -21.91
CA VAL A 165 -24.19 -43.14 -22.20
C VAL A 165 -24.71 -44.03 -21.08
N GLN A 166 -24.57 -43.60 -19.82
CA GLN A 166 -24.95 -44.36 -18.63
C GLN A 166 -25.95 -43.59 -17.75
N PRO A 167 -27.18 -43.30 -18.25
CA PRO A 167 -28.17 -42.51 -17.51
C PRO A 167 -28.61 -43.21 -16.20
N GLU A 168 -28.61 -44.53 -16.16
CA GLU A 168 -28.98 -45.34 -14.99
C GLU A 168 -28.07 -45.14 -13.76
N LEU A 169 -26.86 -44.60 -13.95
CA LEU A 169 -25.95 -44.28 -12.85
C LEU A 169 -26.37 -43.00 -12.09
N LEU A 170 -27.24 -42.17 -12.67
CA LEU A 170 -27.80 -41.00 -12.00
C LEU A 170 -29.07 -41.37 -11.20
N PRO A 171 -29.22 -40.88 -9.95
CA PRO A 171 -30.46 -41.06 -9.19
C PRO A 171 -31.63 -40.36 -9.89
N GLU A 172 -32.83 -40.94 -9.81
CA GLU A 172 -34.05 -40.39 -10.42
C GLU A 172 -34.30 -38.93 -9.99
N SER A 173 -34.01 -38.60 -8.73
CA SER A 173 -34.16 -37.23 -8.20
C SER A 173 -33.25 -36.21 -8.91
N LEU A 174 -32.04 -36.63 -9.30
CA LEU A 174 -31.09 -35.76 -9.99
C LEU A 174 -31.40 -35.69 -11.49
N GLN A 175 -31.87 -36.77 -12.09
CA GLN A 175 -32.39 -36.75 -13.46
C GLN A 175 -33.57 -35.77 -13.62
N ALA A 176 -34.50 -35.78 -12.66
CA ALA A 176 -35.62 -34.83 -12.62
C ALA A 176 -35.13 -33.37 -12.50
N GLN A 177 -34.11 -33.12 -11.65
CA GLN A 177 -33.50 -31.79 -11.54
C GLN A 177 -32.83 -31.34 -12.85
N ILE A 178 -32.10 -32.22 -13.53
CA ILE A 178 -31.48 -31.93 -14.83
C ILE A 178 -32.56 -31.58 -15.87
N ALA A 179 -33.69 -32.28 -15.88
CA ALA A 179 -34.82 -31.99 -16.77
C ALA A 179 -35.44 -30.60 -16.50
N GLU A 180 -35.38 -30.10 -15.27
CA GLU A 180 -35.77 -28.73 -14.90
C GLU A 180 -34.68 -27.67 -15.19
N GLY A 181 -33.51 -28.10 -15.70
CA GLY A 181 -32.35 -27.25 -15.97
C GLY A 181 -31.41 -27.04 -14.78
N LYS A 182 -31.54 -27.84 -13.71
CA LYS A 182 -30.68 -27.80 -12.50
C LYS A 182 -29.57 -28.84 -12.57
N GLY A 183 -28.48 -28.49 -13.25
CA GLY A 183 -27.33 -29.38 -13.48
C GLY A 183 -26.24 -29.35 -12.40
N ASP A 184 -26.30 -28.42 -11.44
CA ASP A 184 -25.18 -28.14 -10.51
C ASP A 184 -24.82 -29.33 -9.60
N GLY A 185 -25.75 -30.27 -9.38
CA GLY A 185 -25.54 -31.45 -8.55
C GLY A 185 -24.77 -32.61 -9.22
N VAL A 186 -24.57 -32.58 -10.55
CA VAL A 186 -24.00 -33.70 -11.31
C VAL A 186 -22.55 -33.99 -10.95
N PHE A 187 -21.71 -32.96 -10.90
CA PHE A 187 -20.29 -33.15 -10.57
C PHE A 187 -20.08 -33.55 -9.10
N PRO A 188 -20.73 -32.89 -8.11
CA PRO A 188 -20.71 -33.36 -6.73
C PRO A 188 -21.13 -34.82 -6.55
N TYR A 189 -22.17 -35.26 -7.27
CA TYR A 189 -22.60 -36.66 -7.26
C TYR A 189 -21.52 -37.59 -7.81
N PHE A 190 -20.91 -37.24 -8.96
CA PHE A 190 -19.81 -38.03 -9.52
C PHE A 190 -18.60 -38.14 -8.58
N ILE A 191 -18.25 -37.07 -7.86
CA ILE A 191 -17.13 -37.10 -6.91
C ILE A 191 -17.37 -38.15 -5.81
N VAL A 192 -18.60 -38.29 -5.32
CA VAL A 192 -18.93 -39.20 -4.22
C VAL A 192 -19.21 -40.62 -4.72
N ALA A 193 -19.97 -40.77 -5.82
CA ALA A 193 -20.45 -42.06 -6.29
C ALA A 193 -19.56 -42.70 -7.38
N GLY A 194 -18.85 -41.89 -8.17
CA GLY A 194 -18.08 -42.34 -9.34
C GLY A 194 -16.57 -42.51 -9.12
N LEU A 195 -16.02 -41.91 -8.06
CA LEU A 195 -14.57 -41.96 -7.77
C LEU A 195 -14.24 -42.98 -6.66
N PRO A 196 -12.99 -43.48 -6.61
CA PRO A 196 -12.51 -44.29 -5.49
C PRO A 196 -12.57 -43.52 -4.18
N THR A 197 -12.98 -44.18 -3.09
CA THR A 197 -13.26 -43.57 -1.79
C THR A 197 -12.14 -42.66 -1.25
N GLY A 198 -10.86 -43.00 -1.46
CA GLY A 198 -9.72 -42.16 -1.08
C GLY A 198 -9.59 -40.87 -1.91
N VAL A 199 -9.89 -40.94 -3.21
CA VAL A 199 -9.85 -39.79 -4.13
C VAL A 199 -11.05 -38.88 -3.87
N SER A 200 -12.25 -39.46 -3.66
CA SER A 200 -13.46 -38.74 -3.27
C SER A 200 -13.25 -37.93 -1.98
N GLY A 201 -12.70 -38.57 -0.93
CA GLY A 201 -12.44 -37.91 0.34
C GLY A 201 -11.45 -36.74 0.21
N LEU A 202 -10.37 -36.92 -0.56
CA LEU A 202 -9.37 -35.88 -0.82
C LEU A 202 -9.98 -34.69 -1.60
N LEU A 203 -10.78 -34.97 -2.62
CA LEU A 203 -11.45 -33.94 -3.43
C LEU A 203 -12.50 -33.16 -2.64
N VAL A 204 -13.33 -33.84 -1.86
CA VAL A 204 -14.30 -33.18 -0.98
C VAL A 204 -13.55 -32.28 0.01
N ALA A 205 -12.49 -32.79 0.66
CA ALA A 205 -11.67 -31.98 1.55
C ALA A 205 -11.06 -30.75 0.84
N ALA A 206 -10.57 -30.91 -0.39
CA ALA A 206 -9.99 -29.81 -1.17
C ALA A 206 -11.02 -28.74 -1.56
N ILE A 207 -12.21 -29.15 -2.01
CA ILE A 207 -13.32 -28.25 -2.32
C ILE A 207 -13.73 -27.46 -1.07
N PHE A 208 -13.80 -28.14 0.08
CA PHE A 208 -14.07 -27.50 1.35
C PHE A 208 -13.06 -26.45 1.71
N ALA A 209 -11.79 -26.81 1.62
CA ALA A 209 -10.71 -25.95 1.99
C ALA A 209 -10.68 -24.70 1.08
N ALA A 210 -10.82 -24.87 -0.24
CA ALA A 210 -10.91 -23.79 -1.21
C ALA A 210 -12.14 -22.88 -1.00
N ALA A 211 -13.29 -23.46 -0.65
CA ALA A 211 -14.48 -22.69 -0.32
C ALA A 211 -14.32 -21.90 0.99
N MET A 212 -13.75 -22.51 2.03
CA MET A 212 -13.47 -21.83 3.31
C MET A 212 -12.48 -20.67 3.13
N SER A 213 -11.45 -20.84 2.31
CA SER A 213 -10.53 -19.78 1.90
C SER A 213 -11.26 -18.57 1.30
N THR A 214 -12.08 -18.83 0.27
CA THR A 214 -12.81 -17.78 -0.45
C THR A 214 -13.81 -17.06 0.46
N LEU A 215 -14.52 -17.81 1.30
CA LEU A 215 -15.49 -17.27 2.25
C LEU A 215 -14.81 -16.44 3.35
N SER A 216 -13.72 -16.93 3.93
CA SER A 216 -12.98 -16.19 4.96
C SER A 216 -12.40 -14.89 4.42
N THR A 217 -11.85 -14.91 3.21
CA THR A 217 -11.33 -13.71 2.53
C THR A 217 -12.44 -12.70 2.25
N SER A 218 -13.59 -13.17 1.75
CA SER A 218 -14.77 -12.31 1.50
C SER A 218 -15.30 -11.67 2.79
N LEU A 219 -15.37 -12.45 3.88
CA LEU A 219 -15.87 -12.00 5.18
C LEU A 219 -14.92 -10.98 5.83
N ASN A 220 -13.61 -11.25 5.79
CA ASN A 220 -12.61 -10.33 6.32
C ASN A 220 -12.57 -9.03 5.50
N GLY A 221 -12.68 -9.12 4.17
CA GLY A 221 -12.80 -7.97 3.29
C GLY A 221 -14.01 -7.11 3.60
N ALA A 222 -15.21 -7.71 3.71
CA ALA A 222 -16.44 -6.99 4.03
C ALA A 222 -16.41 -6.35 5.43
N ALA A 223 -15.86 -7.05 6.43
CA ALA A 223 -15.69 -6.51 7.77
C ALA A 223 -14.69 -5.34 7.80
N THR A 224 -13.58 -5.46 7.07
CA THR A 224 -12.57 -4.40 6.95
C THR A 224 -13.17 -3.15 6.30
N LEU A 225 -13.87 -3.29 5.17
CA LEU A 225 -14.56 -2.17 4.52
C LEU A 225 -15.61 -1.53 5.44
N THR A 226 -16.34 -2.34 6.22
CA THR A 226 -17.29 -1.81 7.21
C THR A 226 -16.58 -0.97 8.28
N LEU A 227 -15.40 -1.39 8.73
CA LEU A 227 -14.59 -0.64 9.69
C LEU A 227 -14.00 0.63 9.07
N THR A 228 -13.29 0.53 7.95
CA THR A 228 -12.50 1.62 7.38
C THR A 228 -13.36 2.66 6.70
N ASP A 229 -14.31 2.22 5.87
CA ASP A 229 -15.00 3.11 4.93
C ASP A 229 -16.29 3.67 5.53
N PHE A 230 -16.88 2.95 6.49
CA PHE A 230 -18.12 3.35 7.15
C PHE A 230 -17.90 3.78 8.60
N TYR A 231 -17.38 2.89 9.46
CA TYR A 231 -17.31 3.15 10.90
C TYR A 231 -16.30 4.25 11.24
N ARG A 232 -15.04 4.13 10.80
CA ARG A 232 -14.01 5.17 11.02
C ARG A 232 -14.35 6.47 10.31
N ARG A 233 -14.94 6.39 9.12
CA ARG A 233 -15.25 7.61 8.36
C ARG A 233 -16.42 8.42 8.94
N PHE A 234 -17.50 7.76 9.35
CA PHE A 234 -18.76 8.44 9.68
C PHE A 234 -19.20 8.32 11.13
N ILE A 235 -18.64 7.39 11.91
CA ILE A 235 -19.11 7.08 13.27
C ILE A 235 -18.06 7.48 14.32
N ASP A 236 -16.83 6.96 14.22
CA ASP A 236 -15.75 7.21 15.19
C ASP A 236 -14.37 7.24 14.49
N PRO A 237 -13.91 8.41 14.00
CA PRO A 237 -12.63 8.55 13.30
C PRO A 237 -11.39 8.20 14.12
N GLU A 238 -11.46 8.36 15.44
CA GLU A 238 -10.35 8.06 16.36
C GLU A 238 -10.58 6.73 17.11
N ALA A 239 -11.32 5.79 16.49
CA ALA A 239 -11.66 4.52 17.09
C ALA A 239 -10.41 3.75 17.56
N SER A 240 -10.30 3.58 18.88
CA SER A 240 -9.21 2.80 19.49
C SER A 240 -9.18 1.36 18.96
N GLU A 241 -8.01 0.70 19.08
CA GLU A 241 -7.80 -0.66 18.58
C GLU A 241 -8.83 -1.65 19.12
N LYS A 242 -9.16 -1.56 20.42
CA LYS A 242 -10.18 -2.40 21.06
C LYS A 242 -11.58 -2.20 20.43
N ARG A 243 -11.97 -0.96 20.13
CA ARG A 243 -13.26 -0.67 19.47
C ARG A 243 -13.25 -1.15 18.02
N SER A 244 -12.15 -0.92 17.31
CA SER A 244 -11.94 -1.41 15.95
C SER A 244 -12.10 -2.93 15.87
N MET A 245 -11.51 -3.68 16.80
CA MET A 245 -11.66 -5.14 16.88
C MET A 245 -13.10 -5.59 17.14
N VAL A 246 -13.83 -4.90 18.01
CA VAL A 246 -15.26 -5.21 18.25
C VAL A 246 -16.08 -5.00 16.98
N VAL A 247 -15.85 -3.90 16.27
CA VAL A 247 -16.53 -3.60 14.99
C VAL A 247 -16.23 -4.68 13.96
N LEU A 248 -14.97 -5.12 13.84
CA LEU A 248 -14.59 -6.21 12.95
C LEU A 248 -15.36 -7.49 13.30
N TYR A 249 -15.37 -7.92 14.56
CA TYR A 249 -16.07 -9.13 14.96
C TYR A 249 -17.57 -9.08 14.72
N VAL A 250 -18.23 -7.97 15.08
CA VAL A 250 -19.67 -7.79 14.84
C VAL A 250 -19.97 -7.78 13.35
N SER A 251 -19.15 -7.09 12.56
CA SER A 251 -19.31 -7.02 11.10
C SER A 251 -19.11 -8.37 10.44
N THR A 252 -18.10 -9.15 10.84
CA THR A 252 -17.88 -10.52 10.35
C THR A 252 -19.09 -11.41 10.61
N ILE A 253 -19.69 -11.34 11.80
CA ILE A 253 -20.90 -12.10 12.14
C ILE A 253 -22.08 -11.66 11.27
N ALA A 254 -22.31 -10.34 11.14
CA ALA A 254 -23.40 -9.80 10.33
C ALA A 254 -23.28 -10.21 8.85
N TRP A 255 -22.10 -10.06 8.25
CA TRP A 255 -21.84 -10.47 6.87
C TRP A 255 -21.91 -12.00 6.69
N GLY A 256 -21.51 -12.77 7.70
CA GLY A 256 -21.69 -14.23 7.73
C GLY A 256 -23.15 -14.66 7.69
N LEU A 257 -24.01 -14.00 8.48
CA LEU A 257 -25.45 -14.24 8.47
C LEU A 257 -26.11 -13.84 7.14
N ILE A 258 -25.71 -12.70 6.57
CA ILE A 258 -26.17 -12.26 5.24
C ILE A 258 -25.74 -13.26 4.18
N GLY A 259 -24.47 -13.69 4.19
CA GLY A 259 -23.94 -14.69 3.27
C GLY A 259 -24.69 -16.01 3.33
N THR A 260 -24.97 -16.49 4.54
CA THR A 260 -25.73 -17.73 4.80
C THR A 260 -27.17 -17.61 4.31
N THR A 261 -27.82 -16.49 4.57
CA THR A 261 -29.21 -16.22 4.11
C THR A 261 -29.27 -16.18 2.59
N THR A 262 -28.31 -15.51 1.94
CA THR A 262 -28.19 -15.48 0.49
C THR A 262 -27.94 -16.89 -0.08
N ALA A 263 -27.14 -17.73 0.59
CA ALA A 263 -26.94 -19.12 0.17
C ALA A 263 -28.24 -19.94 0.19
N ILE A 264 -29.09 -19.73 1.20
CA ILE A 264 -30.42 -20.37 1.25
C ILE A 264 -31.29 -19.90 0.06
N ALA A 265 -31.25 -18.60 -0.28
CA ALA A 265 -31.96 -18.09 -1.44
C ALA A 265 -31.44 -18.69 -2.77
N MET A 266 -30.15 -19.00 -2.87
CA MET A 266 -29.54 -19.62 -4.06
C MET A 266 -30.07 -21.03 -4.37
N ILE A 267 -30.72 -21.72 -3.42
CA ILE A 267 -31.35 -23.03 -3.66
C ILE A 267 -32.45 -22.94 -4.73
N GLN A 268 -33.11 -21.79 -4.86
CA GLN A 268 -34.20 -21.59 -5.82
C GLN A 268 -33.70 -21.27 -7.24
N VAL A 269 -32.40 -21.07 -7.42
CA VAL A 269 -31.80 -20.74 -8.70
C VAL A 269 -31.64 -22.01 -9.54
N LYS A 270 -31.83 -21.89 -10.87
CA LYS A 270 -31.67 -23.00 -11.80
C LYS A 270 -30.20 -23.38 -12.03
N SER A 271 -29.36 -22.38 -12.26
CA SER A 271 -27.93 -22.51 -12.53
C SER A 271 -27.18 -21.45 -11.73
N ILE A 272 -26.28 -21.90 -10.85
CA ILE A 272 -25.47 -21.00 -10.04
C ILE A 272 -24.53 -20.17 -10.90
N LEU A 273 -24.01 -20.74 -11.99
CA LEU A 273 -23.12 -20.04 -12.92
C LEU A 273 -23.84 -18.86 -13.59
N ASP A 274 -25.07 -19.09 -14.07
CA ASP A 274 -25.85 -18.05 -14.75
C ASP A 274 -26.25 -16.93 -13.78
N ALA A 275 -26.70 -17.30 -12.56
CA ALA A 275 -27.02 -16.32 -11.54
C ALA A 275 -25.78 -15.55 -11.09
N TRP A 276 -24.62 -16.20 -10.99
CA TRP A 276 -23.36 -15.53 -10.69
C TRP A 276 -23.00 -14.53 -11.77
N TRP A 277 -23.04 -14.90 -13.05
CA TRP A 277 -22.75 -13.98 -14.15
C TRP A 277 -23.72 -12.80 -14.20
N GLN A 278 -25.00 -13.03 -13.95
CA GLN A 278 -26.00 -11.95 -13.89
C GLN A 278 -25.73 -10.99 -12.72
N LEU A 279 -25.52 -11.50 -11.51
CA LEU A 279 -25.25 -10.68 -10.32
C LEU A 279 -23.92 -9.94 -10.42
N ALA A 280 -22.87 -10.62 -10.89
CA ALA A 280 -21.58 -10.01 -11.15
C ALA A 280 -21.74 -8.87 -12.18
N GLY A 281 -22.49 -9.09 -13.26
CA GLY A 281 -22.76 -8.05 -14.25
C GLY A 281 -23.39 -6.78 -13.66
N ILE A 282 -24.33 -6.94 -12.72
CA ILE A 282 -25.06 -5.84 -12.07
C ILE A 282 -24.14 -5.05 -11.13
N PHE A 283 -23.44 -5.73 -10.22
CA PHE A 283 -22.65 -5.05 -9.19
C PHE A 283 -21.27 -4.59 -9.70
N SER A 284 -20.64 -5.35 -10.59
CA SER A 284 -19.27 -5.09 -11.06
C SER A 284 -19.17 -3.91 -12.03
N GLY A 285 -20.19 -3.70 -12.88
CA GLY A 285 -20.16 -2.64 -13.90
C GLY A 285 -20.05 -1.24 -13.31
N GLY A 286 -20.69 -1.01 -12.15
CA GLY A 286 -20.64 0.25 -11.42
C GLY A 286 -19.24 0.62 -10.95
N MET A 287 -18.57 -0.34 -10.31
CA MET A 287 -17.28 -0.13 -9.66
C MET A 287 -16.14 0.02 -10.69
N LEU A 288 -16.14 -0.81 -11.73
CA LEU A 288 -15.12 -0.76 -12.78
C LEU A 288 -15.17 0.54 -13.57
N GLY A 289 -16.36 1.04 -13.89
CA GLY A 289 -16.52 2.30 -14.61
C GLY A 289 -15.95 3.49 -13.85
N LEU A 290 -16.19 3.56 -12.54
CA LEU A 290 -15.67 4.62 -11.68
C LEU A 290 -14.15 4.51 -11.49
N PHE A 291 -13.64 3.30 -11.29
CA PHE A 291 -12.20 3.05 -11.19
C PHE A 291 -11.46 3.46 -12.47
N LEU A 292 -11.96 3.05 -13.65
CA LEU A 292 -11.38 3.45 -14.93
C LEU A 292 -11.49 4.95 -15.17
N LEU A 293 -12.58 5.59 -14.73
CA LEU A 293 -12.72 7.05 -14.84
C LEU A 293 -11.64 7.77 -14.03
N GLY A 294 -11.39 7.35 -12.79
CA GLY A 294 -10.32 7.91 -11.96
C GLY A 294 -8.93 7.64 -12.53
N MET A 295 -8.71 6.47 -13.12
CA MET A 295 -7.42 6.10 -13.73
C MET A 295 -7.15 6.83 -15.07
N LEU A 296 -8.18 7.06 -15.89
CA LEU A 296 -8.02 7.57 -17.26
C LEU A 296 -8.28 9.08 -17.37
N SER A 297 -9.01 9.69 -16.43
CA SER A 297 -9.42 11.09 -16.51
C SER A 297 -8.87 11.93 -15.36
N ARG A 298 -7.84 12.73 -15.63
CA ARG A 298 -7.25 13.68 -14.65
C ARG A 298 -8.13 14.90 -14.31
N LYS A 299 -9.27 15.07 -15.00
CA LYS A 299 -10.19 16.20 -14.82
C LYS A 299 -11.51 15.81 -14.14
N ALA A 300 -11.70 14.51 -13.87
CA ALA A 300 -12.96 14.00 -13.37
C ALA A 300 -13.10 14.26 -11.85
N GLY A 301 -13.73 15.37 -11.49
CA GLY A 301 -14.13 15.64 -10.10
C GLY A 301 -15.44 14.97 -9.68
N ASN A 302 -15.87 15.19 -8.43
CA ASN A 302 -17.08 14.60 -7.84
C ASN A 302 -18.35 14.72 -8.70
N PRO A 303 -18.68 15.86 -9.35
CA PRO A 303 -19.89 15.96 -10.17
C PRO A 303 -19.88 15.01 -11.38
N ALA A 304 -18.72 14.85 -12.03
CA ALA A 304 -18.55 13.95 -13.16
C ALA A 304 -18.69 12.48 -12.72
N ALA A 305 -18.07 12.12 -11.59
CA ALA A 305 -18.20 10.80 -11.00
C ALA A 305 -19.65 10.46 -10.60
N ILE A 306 -20.33 11.38 -9.90
CA ILE A 306 -21.72 11.19 -9.44
C ILE A 306 -22.66 11.02 -10.64
N LEU A 307 -22.58 11.92 -11.63
CA LEU A 307 -23.46 11.84 -12.80
C LEU A 307 -23.18 10.59 -13.64
N GLY A 308 -21.91 10.23 -13.80
CA GLY A 308 -21.49 8.98 -14.44
C GLY A 308 -22.12 7.77 -13.76
N VAL A 309 -21.98 7.65 -12.44
CA VAL A 309 -22.54 6.56 -11.63
C VAL A 309 -24.07 6.52 -11.72
N LEU A 310 -24.76 7.66 -11.58
CA LEU A 310 -26.22 7.71 -11.66
C LEU A 310 -26.74 7.18 -13.00
N LEU A 311 -26.19 7.68 -14.13
CA LEU A 311 -26.59 7.22 -15.45
C LEU A 311 -26.16 5.77 -15.72
N GLY A 312 -25.00 5.35 -15.22
CA GLY A 312 -24.56 3.96 -15.27
C GLY A 312 -25.50 3.00 -14.54
N VAL A 313 -25.92 3.35 -13.33
CA VAL A 313 -26.90 2.57 -12.55
C VAL A 313 -28.23 2.50 -13.29
N VAL A 314 -28.68 3.60 -13.90
CA VAL A 314 -29.89 3.59 -14.75
C VAL A 314 -29.72 2.63 -15.93
N THR A 315 -28.58 2.63 -16.64
CA THR A 315 -28.30 1.69 -17.71
C THR A 315 -28.30 0.24 -17.23
N ILE A 316 -27.66 -0.04 -16.10
CA ILE A 316 -27.61 -1.38 -15.50
C ILE A 316 -29.02 -1.87 -15.12
N LEU A 317 -29.80 -1.02 -14.45
CA LEU A 317 -31.18 -1.33 -14.07
C LEU A 317 -32.07 -1.53 -15.30
N TRP A 318 -31.93 -0.70 -16.33
CA TRP A 318 -32.65 -0.84 -17.59
C TRP A 318 -32.35 -2.18 -18.26
N MET A 319 -31.07 -2.52 -18.46
CA MET A 319 -30.66 -3.77 -19.10
C MET A 319 -31.05 -5.02 -18.30
N THR A 320 -31.11 -4.91 -16.96
CA THR A 320 -31.46 -6.00 -16.06
C THR A 320 -32.98 -6.19 -15.97
N LEU A 321 -33.71 -5.12 -15.63
CA LEU A 321 -35.14 -5.20 -15.36
C LEU A 321 -35.96 -5.42 -16.63
N SER A 322 -35.52 -4.90 -17.79
CA SER A 322 -36.25 -5.06 -19.06
C SER A 322 -36.39 -6.50 -19.55
N ARG A 323 -35.67 -7.44 -18.96
CA ARG A 323 -35.77 -8.90 -19.23
C ARG A 323 -36.61 -9.66 -18.22
N THR A 324 -37.06 -8.97 -17.17
CA THR A 324 -37.82 -9.56 -16.09
C THR A 324 -39.29 -9.20 -16.21
N ASN A 325 -40.15 -9.97 -15.56
CA ASN A 325 -41.58 -9.69 -15.48
C ASN A 325 -41.91 -8.40 -14.72
N PHE A 326 -40.90 -7.72 -14.14
CA PHE A 326 -41.07 -6.41 -13.51
C PHE A 326 -41.10 -5.26 -14.53
N TRP A 327 -40.74 -5.49 -15.79
CA TRP A 327 -40.80 -4.46 -16.83
C TRP A 327 -42.24 -4.24 -17.31
N PRO A 328 -42.77 -2.99 -17.31
CA PRO A 328 -44.13 -2.73 -17.75
C PRO A 328 -44.35 -3.14 -19.21
N GLU A 329 -45.43 -3.85 -19.52
CA GLU A 329 -45.78 -4.26 -20.89
C GLU A 329 -45.88 -3.07 -21.86
N SER A 330 -46.34 -1.91 -21.36
CA SER A 330 -46.43 -0.65 -22.11
C SER A 330 -45.07 -0.11 -22.59
N LEU A 331 -43.97 -0.55 -21.96
CA LEU A 331 -42.58 -0.16 -22.29
C LEU A 331 -41.80 -1.29 -22.99
N SER A 332 -42.47 -2.34 -23.46
CA SER A 332 -41.83 -3.48 -24.14
C SER A 332 -40.94 -3.08 -25.33
N VAL A 333 -41.33 -2.05 -26.09
CA VAL A 333 -40.52 -1.51 -27.21
C VAL A 333 -39.22 -0.84 -26.73
N ALA A 334 -39.20 -0.36 -25.49
CA ALA A 334 -38.02 0.24 -24.87
C ALA A 334 -37.16 -0.78 -24.11
N ALA A 335 -37.44 -2.09 -24.21
CA ALA A 335 -36.62 -3.12 -23.60
C ALA A 335 -35.22 -3.17 -24.23
N SER A 336 -34.21 -3.57 -23.45
CA SER A 336 -32.84 -3.70 -23.96
C SER A 336 -32.77 -4.79 -25.03
N PRO A 337 -32.29 -4.48 -26.25
CA PRO A 337 -32.13 -5.47 -27.31
C PRO A 337 -30.87 -6.34 -27.16
N PHE A 338 -30.01 -6.03 -26.19
CA PHE A 338 -28.73 -6.71 -25.98
C PHE A 338 -28.88 -7.98 -25.12
N ASP A 339 -27.84 -8.78 -24.99
CA ASP A 339 -27.73 -9.91 -24.07
C ASP A 339 -27.33 -9.46 -22.65
N GLY A 340 -27.71 -10.24 -21.63
CA GLY A 340 -27.54 -9.88 -20.22
C GLY A 340 -26.08 -9.76 -19.82
N TYR A 341 -25.19 -10.52 -20.45
CA TYR A 341 -23.76 -10.45 -20.20
C TYR A 341 -23.15 -9.10 -20.54
N LEU A 342 -23.76 -8.32 -21.43
CA LEU A 342 -23.26 -6.99 -21.79
C LEU A 342 -23.60 -5.92 -20.74
N THR A 343 -24.37 -6.25 -19.69
CA THR A 343 -24.72 -5.30 -18.61
C THR A 343 -23.48 -4.70 -17.94
N ILE A 344 -22.44 -5.51 -17.68
CA ILE A 344 -21.16 -5.01 -17.13
C ILE A 344 -20.46 -4.04 -18.09
N VAL A 345 -20.52 -4.33 -19.39
CA VAL A 345 -19.85 -3.58 -20.45
C VAL A 345 -20.51 -2.21 -20.61
N PHE A 346 -21.82 -2.20 -20.85
CA PHE A 346 -22.58 -0.96 -21.00
C PHE A 346 -22.61 -0.14 -19.70
N GLY A 347 -22.73 -0.78 -18.54
CA GLY A 347 -22.63 -0.10 -17.25
C GLY A 347 -21.29 0.62 -17.08
N THR A 348 -20.18 -0.11 -17.28
CA THR A 348 -18.82 0.42 -17.19
C THR A 348 -18.59 1.57 -18.17
N LEU A 349 -18.94 1.35 -19.46
CA LEU A 349 -18.76 2.35 -20.51
C LEU A 349 -19.63 3.58 -20.30
N THR A 350 -20.87 3.43 -19.82
CA THR A 350 -21.74 4.57 -19.52
C THR A 350 -21.09 5.46 -18.46
N ILE A 351 -20.63 4.88 -17.35
CA ILE A 351 -20.01 5.64 -16.26
C ILE A 351 -18.74 6.34 -16.74
N LEU A 352 -17.87 5.60 -17.43
CA LEU A 352 -16.61 6.12 -17.94
C LEU A 352 -16.84 7.25 -18.97
N LEU A 353 -17.69 7.03 -19.98
CA LEU A 353 -17.89 7.98 -21.06
C LEU A 353 -18.69 9.20 -20.63
N VAL A 354 -19.73 9.03 -19.80
CA VAL A 354 -20.48 10.17 -19.23
C VAL A 354 -19.56 10.96 -18.31
N GLY A 355 -18.86 10.29 -17.40
CA GLY A 355 -17.93 10.96 -16.48
C GLY A 355 -16.85 11.72 -17.23
N TRP A 356 -16.27 11.12 -18.27
CA TRP A 356 -15.27 11.78 -19.11
C TRP A 356 -15.84 12.94 -19.94
N ALA A 357 -17.05 12.81 -20.48
CA ALA A 357 -17.74 13.89 -21.19
C ALA A 357 -18.05 15.07 -20.27
N VAL A 358 -18.57 14.81 -19.07
CA VAL A 358 -18.86 15.86 -18.07
C VAL A 358 -17.55 16.51 -17.60
N ALA A 359 -16.50 15.72 -17.37
CA ALA A 359 -15.18 16.22 -17.00
C ALA A 359 -14.52 17.05 -18.12
N SER A 360 -14.75 16.71 -19.39
CA SER A 360 -14.19 17.47 -20.51
C SER A 360 -14.94 18.78 -20.79
N LEU A 361 -16.26 18.82 -20.53
CA LEU A 361 -17.11 19.99 -20.74
C LEU A 361 -17.15 20.95 -19.54
N PHE A 362 -17.11 20.42 -18.32
CA PHE A 362 -17.34 21.17 -17.08
C PHE A 362 -16.27 20.92 -16.02
N GLY A 363 -15.28 20.07 -16.28
CA GLY A 363 -14.18 19.85 -15.36
C GLY A 363 -13.36 21.12 -15.22
N SER A 364 -13.12 21.52 -13.97
CA SER A 364 -12.10 22.50 -13.64
C SER A 364 -10.75 22.06 -14.22
N PRO A 365 -9.80 22.98 -14.50
CA PRO A 365 -8.41 22.58 -14.67
C PRO A 365 -8.03 21.67 -13.50
N PRO A 366 -7.17 20.65 -13.72
CA PRO A 366 -6.81 19.70 -12.67
C PRO A 366 -6.51 20.46 -11.38
N ARG A 367 -7.10 20.02 -10.27
CA ARG A 367 -6.70 20.53 -8.95
C ARG A 367 -5.20 20.30 -8.83
N GLU A 368 -4.45 21.28 -8.33
CA GLU A 368 -3.04 21.09 -7.97
C GLU A 368 -2.89 19.82 -7.11
N ASP A 369 -3.87 19.52 -6.25
CA ASP A 369 -3.90 18.27 -5.45
C ASP A 369 -4.00 16.95 -6.24
N ASP A 370 -4.51 16.91 -7.48
CA ASP A 370 -4.57 15.67 -8.29
C ASP A 370 -3.33 15.52 -9.21
N THR A 371 -2.49 16.55 -9.28
CA THR A 371 -1.09 16.43 -9.71
C THR A 371 -0.17 15.99 -8.56
N ASP A 372 -0.65 15.97 -7.31
CA ASP A 372 0.23 15.88 -6.16
C ASP A 372 0.59 14.46 -5.68
N ALA A 373 -0.05 13.40 -6.18
CA ALA A 373 0.33 12.04 -5.75
C ALA A 373 1.35 11.36 -6.70
N THR A 374 1.38 11.76 -7.97
CA THR A 374 2.32 11.18 -8.96
C THR A 374 3.11 12.20 -9.76
N ASP A 375 2.64 13.45 -9.93
CA ASP A 375 3.41 14.53 -10.55
C ASP A 375 4.24 15.32 -9.50
N ASN A 376 3.90 15.34 -8.19
CA ASN A 376 4.83 15.86 -7.16
C ASN A 376 6.03 14.95 -6.87
N LEU A 377 5.97 13.69 -7.27
CA LEU A 377 7.15 12.82 -7.29
C LEU A 377 8.10 13.16 -8.46
N VAL A 378 7.67 13.99 -9.41
CA VAL A 378 8.47 14.35 -10.60
C VAL A 378 8.78 15.86 -10.67
N ASN A 379 7.99 16.75 -10.05
CA ASN A 379 8.21 18.20 -10.13
C ASN A 379 8.86 18.87 -8.90
N SER A 380 9.16 18.14 -7.80
CA SER A 380 9.90 18.73 -6.65
C SER A 380 11.42 18.57 -6.73
N THR A 381 11.95 17.94 -7.79
CA THR A 381 13.39 17.63 -7.94
C THR A 381 14.30 18.84 -8.13
N THR A 382 13.78 20.08 -8.07
CA THR A 382 14.57 21.32 -8.25
C THR A 382 14.74 22.16 -6.99
N GLN A 383 14.31 21.67 -5.82
CA GLN A 383 14.42 22.44 -4.57
C GLN A 383 15.84 22.40 -4.00
N THR A 384 16.54 23.53 -4.06
CA THR A 384 17.87 23.70 -3.47
C THR A 384 17.80 24.10 -2.00
N TYR A 385 18.47 23.35 -1.15
CA TYR A 385 18.62 23.63 0.28
C TYR A 385 19.85 24.53 0.51
N HIS A 386 19.68 25.59 1.29
CA HIS A 386 20.70 26.58 1.58
C HIS A 386 20.48 27.21 2.97
N GLY A 387 21.44 28.03 3.42
CA GLY A 387 21.34 28.78 4.67
C GLY A 387 21.65 27.94 5.90
N ILE A 388 20.98 28.25 7.01
CA ILE A 388 21.18 27.57 8.30
C ILE A 388 20.02 26.62 8.56
N ILE A 389 20.32 25.33 8.65
CA ILE A 389 19.34 24.26 8.90
C ILE A 389 19.78 23.52 10.19
N PRO A 390 19.43 24.00 11.40
CA PRO A 390 19.87 23.36 12.64
C PRO A 390 19.49 21.88 12.73
N PRO A 391 20.42 20.98 13.11
CA PRO A 391 20.08 19.64 13.55
C PRO A 391 19.47 19.75 14.96
N LEU A 392 18.14 19.72 15.07
CA LEU A 392 17.47 19.89 16.36
C LEU A 392 17.85 18.77 17.32
N VAL A 393 18.06 19.14 18.59
CA VAL A 393 18.03 18.17 19.67
C VAL A 393 16.62 17.58 19.79
N THR A 394 16.51 16.37 20.36
CA THR A 394 15.19 15.82 20.74
C THR A 394 15.01 16.05 22.24
N PRO A 395 14.17 17.00 22.70
CA PRO A 395 13.94 17.24 24.12
C PRO A 395 13.22 16.06 24.78
N LEU A 396 13.71 15.59 25.94
CA LEU A 396 13.19 14.39 26.60
C LEU A 396 12.87 14.67 28.07
N LEU A 397 11.84 14.01 28.61
CA LEU A 397 11.58 13.95 30.06
C LEU A 397 11.97 12.61 30.67
N GLY A 398 12.14 11.59 29.82
CA GLY A 398 12.49 10.23 30.24
C GLY A 398 13.01 9.39 29.06
N ARG A 399 13.16 8.08 29.29
CA ARG A 399 13.73 7.15 28.30
C ARG A 399 12.95 7.05 26.99
N ASP A 400 11.64 7.19 27.08
CA ASP A 400 10.73 7.13 25.93
C ASP A 400 9.62 8.17 26.11
N GLU A 401 9.99 9.39 26.55
CA GLU A 401 9.03 10.46 26.82
C GLU A 401 9.56 11.78 26.25
N LEU A 402 8.83 12.33 25.28
CA LEU A 402 9.16 13.58 24.61
C LEU A 402 8.78 14.77 25.51
N ASP A 403 9.71 15.71 25.72
CA ASP A 403 9.40 17.01 26.32
C ASP A 403 8.69 17.88 25.27
N ARG A 404 7.38 17.69 25.12
CA ARG A 404 6.57 18.35 24.09
C ARG A 404 6.54 19.86 24.23
N GLU A 405 6.45 20.37 25.45
CA GLU A 405 6.46 21.80 25.69
C GLU A 405 7.83 22.41 25.40
N GLY A 406 8.92 21.74 25.80
CA GLY A 406 10.28 22.15 25.49
C GLY A 406 10.60 22.07 24.00
N LEU A 407 10.10 21.04 23.31
CA LEU A 407 10.17 20.95 21.85
C LEU A 407 9.43 22.11 21.19
N SER A 408 8.24 22.45 21.68
CA SER A 408 7.47 23.55 21.13
C SER A 408 8.20 24.88 21.26
N ARG A 409 8.76 25.18 22.44
CA ARG A 409 9.60 26.37 22.64
C ARG A 409 10.86 26.35 21.77
N LEU A 410 11.50 25.18 21.63
CA LEU A 410 12.70 25.04 20.80
C LEU A 410 12.40 25.35 19.32
N VAL A 411 11.30 24.80 18.77
CA VAL A 411 10.91 25.02 17.37
C VAL A 411 10.62 26.49 17.10
N GLU A 412 9.87 27.18 17.97
CA GLU A 412 9.63 28.62 17.80
C GLU A 412 10.92 29.42 17.97
N HIS A 413 11.75 29.12 18.98
CA HIS A 413 13.03 29.80 19.19
C HIS A 413 13.95 29.77 17.96
N VAL A 414 14.08 28.61 17.30
CA VAL A 414 14.91 28.50 16.11
C VAL A 414 14.29 29.18 14.89
N ILE A 415 12.97 29.06 14.68
CA ILE A 415 12.25 29.71 13.57
C ILE A 415 12.30 31.24 13.73
N ASP A 416 12.03 31.76 14.92
CA ASP A 416 12.15 33.19 15.26
C ASP A 416 13.60 33.69 15.15
N GLY A 417 14.57 32.80 15.25
CA GLY A 417 15.98 33.05 14.96
C GLY A 417 16.29 33.25 13.47
N GLY A 418 15.34 32.97 12.57
CA GLY A 418 15.48 33.17 11.13
C GLY A 418 16.16 32.02 10.38
N VAL A 419 16.12 30.80 10.92
CA VAL A 419 16.69 29.62 10.23
C VAL A 419 15.93 29.30 8.94
N HIS A 420 16.60 28.61 8.02
CA HIS A 420 16.13 28.38 6.65
C HIS A 420 15.46 27.01 6.47
N GLY A 421 15.48 26.19 7.51
CA GLY A 421 14.96 24.82 7.55
C GLY A 421 15.24 24.20 8.91
N LEU A 422 14.65 23.04 9.18
CA LEU A 422 14.93 22.25 10.38
C LEU A 422 15.41 20.88 9.95
N PHE A 423 16.41 20.32 10.64
CA PHE A 423 16.79 18.93 10.47
C PHE A 423 16.55 18.17 11.78
N ILE A 424 15.63 17.22 11.78
CA ILE A 424 15.31 16.42 12.97
C ILE A 424 15.83 14.99 12.83
N LEU A 425 15.97 14.31 13.97
CA LEU A 425 16.41 12.91 14.03
C LEU A 425 17.77 12.65 13.37
N GLY A 426 18.65 13.64 13.38
CA GLY A 426 20.07 13.46 13.11
C GLY A 426 20.83 12.93 14.33
N SER A 427 22.16 12.95 14.26
CA SER A 427 23.03 12.59 15.39
C SER A 427 22.77 13.46 16.62
N THR A 428 22.61 14.78 16.42
CA THR A 428 22.26 15.73 17.50
C THR A 428 20.88 15.47 18.09
N GLY A 429 19.95 14.95 17.29
CA GLY A 429 18.63 14.51 17.73
C GLY A 429 18.63 13.15 18.40
N GLU A 430 19.79 12.53 18.60
CA GLU A 430 19.97 11.24 19.30
C GLU A 430 19.25 10.05 18.65
N ALA A 431 18.88 10.13 17.38
CA ALA A 431 17.96 9.19 16.72
C ALA A 431 18.29 7.68 16.92
N PRO A 432 19.56 7.22 16.85
CA PRO A 432 19.87 5.81 17.10
C PRO A 432 19.56 5.31 18.52
N SER A 433 19.36 6.23 19.47
CA SER A 433 19.06 5.94 20.88
C SER A 433 17.58 6.09 21.22
N LEU A 434 16.73 6.42 20.24
CA LEU A 434 15.29 6.63 20.43
C LEU A 434 14.46 5.48 19.89
N SER A 435 13.33 5.19 20.54
CA SER A 435 12.38 4.21 20.02
C SER A 435 11.76 4.66 18.70
N TYR A 436 11.29 3.72 17.89
CA TYR A 436 10.56 4.05 16.65
C TYR A 436 9.30 4.86 16.91
N ARG A 437 8.63 4.64 18.06
CA ARG A 437 7.44 5.39 18.47
C ARG A 437 7.79 6.86 18.72
N LEU A 438 8.85 7.11 19.49
CA LEU A 438 9.29 8.46 19.83
C LEU A 438 9.85 9.21 18.62
N ARG A 439 10.51 8.51 17.69
CA ARG A 439 10.92 9.08 16.40
C ARG A 439 9.72 9.59 15.60
N ARG A 440 8.66 8.80 15.47
CA ARG A 440 7.41 9.21 14.80
C ARG A 440 6.73 10.36 15.53
N GLU A 441 6.67 10.29 16.86
CA GLU A 441 6.10 11.35 17.70
C GLU A 441 6.81 12.70 17.49
N MET A 442 8.15 12.69 17.39
CA MET A 442 8.97 13.87 17.09
C MET A 442 8.69 14.40 15.67
N ILE A 443 8.55 13.52 14.67
CA ILE A 443 8.22 13.91 13.30
C ILE A 443 6.87 14.61 13.26
N ASP A 444 5.83 13.98 13.83
CA ASP A 444 4.47 14.52 13.85
C ASP A 444 4.43 15.90 14.53
N ALA A 445 5.04 16.00 15.71
CA ALA A 445 5.04 17.24 16.49
C ALA A 445 5.75 18.40 15.75
N VAL A 446 6.93 18.15 15.17
CA VAL A 446 7.70 19.19 14.50
C VAL A 446 7.07 19.59 13.17
N CYS A 447 6.64 18.63 12.35
CA CYS A 447 6.01 18.96 11.07
C CYS A 447 4.69 19.71 11.29
N GLN A 448 3.84 19.25 12.21
CA GLN A 448 2.59 19.94 12.56
C GLN A 448 2.85 21.35 13.07
N GLN A 449 3.81 21.54 13.97
CA GLN A 449 4.10 22.86 14.52
C GLN A 449 4.73 23.79 13.48
N THR A 450 5.62 23.28 12.63
CA THR A 450 6.31 24.09 11.61
C THR A 450 5.31 24.63 10.59
N ASP A 451 4.28 23.86 10.24
CA ASP A 451 3.17 24.27 9.37
C ASP A 451 3.66 24.93 8.06
N GLY A 452 4.67 24.31 7.44
CA GLY A 452 5.27 24.76 6.18
C GLY A 452 6.07 26.07 6.25
N ARG A 453 6.24 26.71 7.41
CA ARG A 453 7.00 27.97 7.56
C ARG A 453 8.45 27.87 7.06
N VAL A 454 9.09 26.71 7.30
CA VAL A 454 10.41 26.34 6.80
C VAL A 454 10.42 24.85 6.47
N PRO A 455 11.26 24.37 5.53
CA PRO A 455 11.34 22.95 5.21
C PRO A 455 11.86 22.12 6.39
N VAL A 456 11.19 21.00 6.67
CA VAL A 456 11.63 20.01 7.67
C VAL A 456 12.30 18.83 6.99
N LEU A 457 13.56 18.59 7.31
CA LEU A 457 14.35 17.45 6.87
C LEU A 457 14.35 16.38 7.98
N VAL A 458 14.09 15.13 7.64
CA VAL A 458 13.96 14.04 8.62
C VAL A 458 15.06 13.01 8.45
N GLY A 459 15.82 12.74 9.52
CA GLY A 459 16.81 11.67 9.56
C GLY A 459 16.13 10.29 9.58
N ILE A 460 16.33 9.52 8.52
CA ILE A 460 15.73 8.19 8.34
C ILE A 460 16.73 7.05 8.49
N THR A 461 17.95 7.33 8.93
CA THR A 461 19.00 6.30 9.01
C THR A 461 18.67 5.29 10.09
N ASP A 462 18.58 4.02 9.70
CA ASP A 462 18.40 2.90 10.61
C ASP A 462 19.33 1.74 10.24
N THR A 463 19.51 0.77 11.15
CA THR A 463 20.26 -0.46 10.83
C THR A 463 19.47 -1.38 9.92
N ALA A 464 18.14 -1.28 9.94
CA ALA A 464 17.25 -2.03 9.08
C ALA A 464 16.77 -1.20 7.89
N PHE A 465 16.94 -1.73 6.68
CA PHE A 465 16.45 -1.13 5.44
C PHE A 465 14.95 -0.78 5.51
N VAL A 466 14.14 -1.73 5.99
CA VAL A 466 12.67 -1.58 6.05
C VAL A 466 12.24 -0.47 7.01
N GLU A 467 12.98 -0.28 8.10
CA GLU A 467 12.68 0.78 9.07
C GLU A 467 13.07 2.17 8.55
N SER A 468 14.14 2.25 7.75
CA SER A 468 14.50 3.49 7.06
C SER A 468 13.43 3.91 6.06
N VAL A 469 12.88 2.95 5.29
CA VAL A 469 11.76 3.19 4.38
C VAL A 469 10.47 3.54 5.14
N ALA A 470 10.17 2.84 6.23
CA ALA A 470 8.97 3.12 7.03
C ALA A 470 9.00 4.51 7.68
N LEU A 471 10.16 4.96 8.17
CA LEU A 471 10.34 6.33 8.67
C LEU A 471 10.23 7.35 7.56
N ALA A 472 10.73 7.06 6.36
CA ALA A 472 10.58 7.95 5.21
C ALA A 472 9.11 8.12 4.80
N GLN A 473 8.32 7.04 4.82
CA GLN A 473 6.88 7.12 4.57
C GLN A 473 6.17 7.95 5.64
N HIS A 474 6.46 7.68 6.92
CA HIS A 474 5.89 8.46 8.02
C HIS A 474 6.25 9.95 7.93
N ALA A 475 7.49 10.27 7.54
CA ALA A 475 7.92 11.64 7.31
C ALA A 475 7.14 12.32 6.18
N ALA A 476 6.88 11.61 5.08
CA ALA A 476 6.06 12.13 3.99
C ALA A 476 4.62 12.39 4.42
N ASP A 477 4.01 11.41 5.10
CA ASP A 477 2.63 11.51 5.58
C ASP A 477 2.45 12.69 6.57
N ALA A 478 3.49 13.01 7.34
CA ALA A 478 3.53 14.14 8.26
C ALA A 478 3.82 15.50 7.58
N GLY A 479 4.18 15.52 6.30
CA GLY A 479 4.48 16.76 5.55
C GLY A 479 5.93 17.24 5.63
N ALA A 480 6.90 16.34 5.87
CA ALA A 480 8.32 16.68 5.75
C ALA A 480 8.70 17.00 4.29
N ALA A 481 9.71 17.87 4.12
CA ALA A 481 10.17 18.32 2.81
C ALA A 481 11.20 17.39 2.16
N ALA A 482 12.05 16.75 2.98
CA ALA A 482 13.05 15.79 2.52
C ALA A 482 13.48 14.84 3.63
N VAL A 483 14.13 13.75 3.25
CA VAL A 483 14.73 12.78 4.16
C VAL A 483 16.25 12.83 4.07
N VAL A 484 16.91 12.48 5.17
CA VAL A 484 18.38 12.49 5.32
C VAL A 484 18.86 11.09 5.66
N LEU A 485 19.77 10.56 4.85
CA LEU A 485 20.30 9.20 5.01
C LEU A 485 21.83 9.21 5.03
N THR A 486 22.43 8.61 6.07
CA THR A 486 23.87 8.36 6.12
C THR A 486 24.24 6.92 5.71
N THR A 487 25.52 6.61 5.68
CA THR A 487 26.02 5.28 5.34
C THR A 487 25.65 4.24 6.43
N PRO A 488 25.43 2.96 6.08
CA PRO A 488 25.23 1.90 7.08
C PRO A 488 26.39 1.83 8.08
N TYR A 489 26.08 1.90 9.38
CA TYR A 489 27.09 2.18 10.42
C TYR A 489 27.49 0.98 11.28
N TYR A 490 26.65 -0.06 11.36
CA TYR A 490 26.97 -1.24 12.17
C TYR A 490 28.04 -2.08 11.48
N PHE A 491 27.75 -2.55 10.27
CA PHE A 491 28.65 -3.33 9.43
C PHE A 491 29.15 -2.48 8.25
N PRO A 492 30.47 -2.23 8.11
CA PRO A 492 31.00 -1.42 7.02
C PRO A 492 30.71 -2.03 5.65
N ALA A 493 29.98 -1.29 4.80
CA ALA A 493 29.78 -1.62 3.40
C ALA A 493 30.93 -1.05 2.55
N GLY A 494 31.32 -1.74 1.48
CA GLY A 494 32.17 -1.16 0.43
C GLY A 494 31.40 -0.17 -0.44
N GLN A 495 32.10 0.59 -1.29
CA GLN A 495 31.43 1.57 -2.17
C GLN A 495 30.45 0.90 -3.15
N THR A 496 30.77 -0.30 -3.64
CA THR A 496 29.89 -1.07 -4.53
C THR A 496 28.56 -1.38 -3.84
N GLU A 497 28.61 -1.92 -2.62
CA GLU A 497 27.41 -2.22 -1.84
C GLU A 497 26.69 -0.93 -1.40
N LEU A 498 27.42 0.13 -1.06
CA LEU A 498 26.86 1.43 -0.69
C LEU A 498 26.08 2.03 -1.87
N LEU A 499 26.65 2.03 -3.07
CA LEU A 499 25.98 2.53 -4.27
C LEU A 499 24.71 1.73 -4.58
N SER A 500 24.77 0.39 -4.50
CA SER A 500 23.60 -0.47 -4.65
C SER A 500 22.55 -0.20 -3.56
N TYR A 501 22.96 -0.04 -2.31
CA TYR A 501 22.07 0.29 -1.20
C TYR A 501 21.34 1.61 -1.43
N ILE A 502 22.06 2.68 -1.79
CA ILE A 502 21.46 3.99 -2.05
C ILE A 502 20.51 3.95 -3.25
N ARG A 503 20.89 3.28 -4.35
CA ARG A 503 19.98 3.10 -5.51
C ARG A 503 18.70 2.37 -5.13
N ASN A 504 18.82 1.29 -4.34
CA ASN A 504 17.68 0.48 -3.92
C ASN A 504 16.75 1.22 -2.97
N ILE A 505 17.30 1.94 -1.98
CA ILE A 505 16.49 2.69 -1.03
C ILE A 505 15.87 3.93 -1.69
N ASN A 506 16.62 4.66 -2.52
CA ASN A 506 16.10 5.86 -3.21
C ASN A 506 14.87 5.56 -4.06
N ALA A 507 14.82 4.39 -4.72
CA ALA A 507 13.65 3.94 -5.47
C ALA A 507 12.39 3.66 -4.63
N LYS A 508 12.51 3.71 -3.29
CA LYS A 508 11.43 3.48 -2.32
C LYS A 508 11.12 4.72 -1.47
N LEU A 509 11.85 5.81 -1.63
CA LEU A 509 11.62 7.02 -0.84
C LEU A 509 10.51 7.86 -1.49
N PRO A 510 9.49 8.28 -0.71
CA PRO A 510 8.45 9.18 -1.21
C PRO A 510 8.87 10.65 -1.23
N LEU A 511 10.05 10.97 -0.68
CA LEU A 511 10.58 12.33 -0.54
C LEU A 511 11.99 12.45 -1.15
N PRO A 512 12.43 13.67 -1.51
CA PRO A 512 13.80 13.93 -1.89
C PRO A 512 14.81 13.53 -0.81
N LEU A 513 15.98 13.04 -1.24
CA LEU A 513 17.01 12.48 -0.37
C LEU A 513 18.25 13.40 -0.30
N MET A 514 18.58 13.85 0.90
CA MET A 514 19.88 14.45 1.22
C MET A 514 20.84 13.38 1.76
N LEU A 515 21.97 13.16 1.09
CA LEU A 515 22.99 12.25 1.59
C LEU A 515 23.71 12.85 2.80
N TYR A 516 24.13 12.02 3.74
CA TYR A 516 24.83 12.47 4.93
C TYR A 516 26.17 11.74 5.10
N ASN A 517 27.29 12.41 4.86
CA ASN A 517 28.63 11.89 5.11
C ASN A 517 29.09 12.19 6.54
N MET A 518 29.29 11.16 7.37
CA MET A 518 29.76 11.28 8.76
C MET A 518 30.64 10.08 9.16
N PRO A 519 31.78 9.91 8.49
CA PRO A 519 32.62 8.71 8.60
C PRO A 519 33.16 8.46 10.01
N GLN A 520 33.27 9.49 10.85
CA GLN A 520 33.70 9.35 12.24
C GLN A 520 32.75 8.47 13.07
N LEU A 521 31.46 8.43 12.73
CA LEU A 521 30.46 7.61 13.42
C LEU A 521 30.04 6.38 12.60
N THR A 522 30.10 6.44 11.27
CA THR A 522 29.65 5.35 10.40
C THR A 522 30.77 4.45 9.86
N LYS A 523 32.04 4.86 10.01
CA LYS A 523 33.26 4.17 9.51
C LYS A 523 33.40 4.16 7.98
N VAL A 524 32.39 4.61 7.24
CA VAL A 524 32.33 4.55 5.77
C VAL A 524 32.08 5.94 5.20
N TRP A 525 32.89 6.33 4.23
CA TRP A 525 32.75 7.57 3.46
C TRP A 525 31.86 7.37 2.25
N PHE A 526 31.17 8.42 1.82
CA PHE A 526 30.76 8.53 0.42
C PHE A 526 31.97 8.98 -0.41
N GLU A 527 32.60 8.09 -1.18
CA GLU A 527 33.72 8.47 -2.05
C GLU A 527 33.25 9.39 -3.19
N GLN A 528 34.16 10.21 -3.71
CA GLN A 528 33.85 11.21 -4.73
C GLN A 528 33.26 10.59 -6.00
N GLU A 529 33.80 9.46 -6.46
CA GLU A 529 33.24 8.71 -7.61
C GLU A 529 31.86 8.11 -7.32
N THR A 530 31.58 7.77 -6.06
CA THR A 530 30.26 7.30 -5.63
C THR A 530 29.26 8.46 -5.64
N LEU A 531 29.64 9.62 -5.07
CA LEU A 531 28.81 10.83 -5.12
C LEU A 531 28.52 11.26 -6.55
N LYS A 532 29.54 11.27 -7.41
CA LYS A 532 29.40 11.59 -8.84
C LYS A 532 28.37 10.69 -9.53
N GLN A 533 28.41 9.37 -9.29
CA GLN A 533 27.38 8.47 -9.82
C GLN A 533 26.00 8.70 -9.23
N LEU A 534 25.92 9.09 -7.96
CA LEU A 534 24.65 9.40 -7.30
C LEU A 534 24.03 10.71 -7.79
N THR A 535 24.81 11.61 -8.40
CA THR A 535 24.27 12.82 -9.07
C THR A 535 23.38 12.51 -10.27
N GLU A 536 23.43 11.29 -10.82
CA GLU A 536 22.53 10.83 -11.89
C GLU A 536 21.09 10.59 -11.41
N LEU A 537 20.87 10.49 -10.09
CA LEU A 537 19.57 10.28 -9.49
C LEU A 537 18.93 11.63 -9.13
N GLU A 538 17.89 12.03 -9.86
CA GLU A 538 17.24 13.35 -9.70
C GLU A 538 16.66 13.56 -8.30
N ASN A 539 16.17 12.50 -7.66
CA ASN A 539 15.60 12.56 -6.31
C ASN A 539 16.66 12.76 -5.20
N ILE A 540 17.95 12.66 -5.51
CA ILE A 540 19.01 12.96 -4.55
C ILE A 540 19.40 14.44 -4.72
N VAL A 541 19.12 15.23 -3.68
CA VAL A 541 19.21 16.69 -3.71
C VAL A 541 20.56 17.25 -3.30
N GLY A 542 21.42 16.44 -2.68
CA GLY A 542 22.68 16.96 -2.17
C GLY A 542 23.41 16.09 -1.17
N LEU A 543 24.39 16.72 -0.53
CA LEU A 543 25.24 16.18 0.50
C LEU A 543 25.33 17.12 1.70
N LYS A 544 24.99 16.61 2.88
CA LYS A 544 25.48 17.12 4.17
C LYS A 544 26.78 16.43 4.52
N ASP A 545 27.87 17.19 4.67
CA ASP A 545 29.16 16.65 5.10
C ASP A 545 29.50 17.05 6.55
N SER A 546 29.72 16.06 7.41
CA SER A 546 30.22 16.25 8.78
C SER A 546 31.63 15.74 8.99
N SER A 547 32.35 15.40 7.92
CA SER A 547 33.74 14.94 8.01
C SER A 547 34.68 16.04 8.54
N GLY A 548 34.40 17.30 8.21
CA GLY A 548 35.27 18.43 8.50
C GLY A 548 36.51 18.49 7.60
N ASP A 549 36.61 17.65 6.57
CA ASP A 549 37.66 17.73 5.57
C ASP A 549 37.23 18.71 4.45
N LEU A 550 37.86 19.90 4.43
CA LEU A 550 37.54 20.93 3.44
C LEU A 550 37.96 20.55 2.01
N ASN A 551 38.95 19.68 1.83
CA ASN A 551 39.34 19.21 0.50
C ASN A 551 38.30 18.22 -0.05
N TYR A 552 37.74 17.37 0.82
CA TYR A 552 36.61 16.51 0.48
C TYR A 552 35.37 17.35 0.17
N PHE A 553 35.09 18.34 1.00
CA PHE A 553 33.95 19.25 0.84
C PHE A 553 34.01 20.01 -0.50
N GLU A 554 35.17 20.59 -0.85
CA GLU A 554 35.36 21.30 -2.11
C GLU A 554 35.12 20.38 -3.33
N GLN A 555 35.58 19.12 -3.27
CA GLN A 555 35.34 18.15 -4.33
C GLN A 555 33.86 17.80 -4.47
N ALA A 556 33.14 17.67 -3.36
CA ALA A 556 31.69 17.48 -3.40
C ALA A 556 30.95 18.71 -3.95
N ALA A 557 31.38 19.92 -3.59
CA ALA A 557 30.83 21.17 -4.12
C ALA A 557 31.06 21.33 -5.63
N LYS A 558 32.20 20.85 -6.16
CA LYS A 558 32.49 20.84 -7.60
C LYS A 558 31.51 19.99 -8.42
N LEU A 559 30.78 19.05 -7.81
CA LEU A 559 29.72 18.28 -8.49
C LEU A 559 28.57 19.17 -8.97
N LYS A 560 28.45 20.41 -8.46
CA LYS A 560 27.50 21.41 -8.95
C LYS A 560 27.72 21.82 -10.42
N ALA A 561 28.93 21.58 -10.95
CA ALA A 561 29.18 21.73 -12.39
C ALA A 561 28.42 20.69 -13.24
N ILE A 562 28.06 19.54 -12.65
CA ILE A 562 27.28 18.46 -13.28
C ILE A 562 25.79 18.62 -12.94
N ARG A 563 25.46 18.92 -11.68
CA ARG A 563 24.09 19.13 -11.16
C ARG A 563 24.00 20.49 -10.45
N PRO A 564 23.62 21.58 -11.15
CA PRO A 564 23.58 22.93 -10.57
C PRO A 564 22.69 23.08 -9.33
N ASP A 565 21.71 22.19 -9.19
CA ASP A 565 20.76 22.07 -8.08
C ASP A 565 21.27 21.21 -6.90
N TRP A 566 22.51 20.71 -6.97
CA TRP A 566 23.11 19.89 -5.91
C TRP A 566 23.53 20.73 -4.69
N SER A 567 22.81 20.58 -3.59
CA SER A 567 23.10 21.27 -2.33
C SER A 567 24.27 20.64 -1.58
N VAL A 568 25.22 21.44 -1.11
CA VAL A 568 26.33 20.96 -0.27
C VAL A 568 26.40 21.75 1.04
N MET A 569 26.12 21.07 2.15
CA MET A 569 25.95 21.67 3.48
C MET A 569 27.06 21.21 4.44
N ILE A 570 27.71 22.14 5.14
CA ILE A 570 28.78 21.82 6.11
C ILE A 570 28.20 21.56 7.50
N GLY A 571 28.63 20.47 8.14
CA GLY A 571 28.26 20.11 9.50
C GLY A 571 29.03 20.90 10.57
N PRO A 572 30.37 20.88 10.59
CA PRO A 572 31.17 21.67 11.52
C PRO A 572 30.92 23.17 11.35
N GLU A 573 30.12 23.71 12.25
CA GLU A 573 29.55 25.06 12.16
C GLU A 573 30.60 26.18 12.16
N ALA A 574 31.73 25.96 12.82
CA ALA A 574 32.88 26.86 12.82
C ALA A 574 33.63 26.92 11.49
N LYS A 575 33.26 26.13 10.47
CA LYS A 575 33.85 26.15 9.12
C LYS A 575 32.92 26.74 8.06
N LEU A 576 31.81 27.35 8.47
CA LEU A 576 30.82 27.89 7.55
C LEU A 576 31.42 28.88 6.53
N PRO A 577 32.21 29.90 6.91
CA PRO A 577 32.77 30.84 5.94
C PRO A 577 33.67 30.17 4.89
N GLU A 578 34.57 29.28 5.32
CA GLU A 578 35.47 28.55 4.44
C GLU A 578 34.70 27.62 3.50
N ALA A 579 33.68 26.91 4.01
CA ALA A 579 32.84 26.04 3.20
C ALA A 579 32.05 26.82 2.13
N MET A 580 31.52 27.99 2.48
CA MET A 580 30.83 28.88 1.54
C MET A 580 31.77 29.38 0.43
N GLN A 581 33.02 29.71 0.76
CA GLN A 581 34.03 30.10 -0.25
C GLN A 581 34.36 28.96 -1.22
N LEU A 582 34.25 27.72 -0.78
CA LEU A 582 34.46 26.52 -1.59
C LEU A 582 33.23 26.10 -2.41
N GLY A 583 32.15 26.89 -2.40
CA GLY A 583 30.93 26.66 -3.18
C GLY A 583 29.81 25.94 -2.44
N GLY A 584 29.92 25.80 -1.11
CA GLY A 584 28.85 25.29 -0.25
C GLY A 584 27.64 26.22 -0.18
N ASP A 585 26.50 25.69 0.22
CA ASP A 585 25.20 26.37 0.23
C ASP A 585 24.75 26.83 1.62
N GLY A 586 25.40 26.34 2.67
CA GLY A 586 25.03 26.64 4.05
C GLY A 586 25.60 25.65 5.05
N SER A 587 25.02 25.65 6.26
CA SER A 587 25.44 24.78 7.36
C SER A 587 24.29 24.11 8.09
N VAL A 588 24.53 22.87 8.51
CA VAL A 588 23.70 22.13 9.46
C VAL A 588 24.33 22.26 10.85
N ALA A 589 24.22 23.46 11.42
CA ALA A 589 24.94 23.91 12.62
C ALA A 589 24.22 23.53 13.93
N GLY A 590 24.88 22.78 14.81
CA GLY A 590 24.31 22.36 16.10
C GLY A 590 24.09 23.53 17.06
N GLY A 591 25.00 24.50 17.07
CA GLY A 591 24.93 25.71 17.89
C GLY A 591 23.73 26.60 17.56
N ALA A 592 23.15 26.47 16.36
CA ALA A 592 21.94 27.20 15.98
C ALA A 592 20.69 26.72 16.74
N ASN A 593 20.76 25.63 17.51
CA ASN A 593 19.74 25.35 18.52
C ASN A 593 19.75 26.43 19.63
N VAL A 594 20.94 26.88 20.03
CA VAL A 594 21.14 27.80 21.17
C VAL A 594 21.03 29.25 20.71
N THR A 595 21.80 29.63 19.69
CA THR A 595 21.88 31.01 19.19
C THR A 595 21.62 31.07 17.67
N PRO A 596 20.38 30.75 17.22
CA PRO A 596 20.07 30.63 15.79
C PRO A 596 20.40 31.89 14.99
N ARG A 597 20.07 33.07 15.53
CA ARG A 597 20.31 34.37 14.89
C ARG A 597 21.78 34.63 14.59
N LEU A 598 22.70 34.24 15.48
CA LEU A 598 24.15 34.40 15.27
C LEU A 598 24.62 33.67 14.02
N PHE A 599 24.18 32.42 13.84
CA PHE A 599 24.55 31.61 12.67
C PHE A 599 23.90 32.13 11.39
N VAL A 600 22.63 32.57 11.46
CA VAL A 600 21.90 33.16 10.33
C VAL A 600 22.57 34.46 9.88
N ASP A 601 22.90 35.35 10.80
CA ASP A 601 23.57 36.61 10.49
C ASP A 601 24.98 36.39 9.91
N CYS A 602 25.69 35.36 10.38
CA CYS A 602 27.01 34.99 9.85
C CYS A 602 26.90 34.47 8.40
N TYR A 603 25.91 33.62 8.13
CA TYR A 603 25.59 33.16 6.77
C TYR A 603 25.25 34.34 5.84
N GLU A 604 24.39 35.26 6.28
CA GLU A 604 24.02 36.43 5.47
C GLU A 604 25.20 37.38 5.24
N ALA A 605 26.06 37.60 6.25
CA ALA A 605 27.26 38.43 6.09
C ALA A 605 28.24 37.83 5.07
N GLN A 606 28.43 36.50 5.09
CA GLN A 606 29.22 35.79 4.08
C GLN A 606 28.58 35.93 2.69
N ARG A 607 27.26 35.79 2.57
CA ARG A 607 26.51 35.89 1.31
C ARG A 607 26.53 37.30 0.72
N SER A 608 26.45 38.33 1.56
CA SER A 608 26.49 39.73 1.15
C SER A 608 27.91 40.29 0.94
N GLY A 609 28.94 39.53 1.30
CA GLY A 609 30.34 39.97 1.21
C GLY A 609 30.75 41.01 2.27
N ASP A 610 30.04 41.10 3.40
CA ASP A 610 30.38 42.00 4.50
C ASP A 610 31.48 41.40 5.37
N ALA A 611 32.74 41.63 4.95
CA ALA A 611 33.92 41.04 5.59
C ALA A 611 34.09 41.45 7.07
N THR A 612 33.66 42.67 7.45
CA THR A 612 33.79 43.14 8.83
C THR A 612 32.80 42.44 9.74
N LYS A 613 31.51 42.43 9.35
CA LYS A 613 30.47 41.75 10.11
C LYS A 613 30.71 40.24 10.16
N LEU A 614 31.17 39.65 9.06
CA LEU A 614 31.55 38.24 8.99
C LEU A 614 32.65 37.89 10.00
N ALA A 615 33.74 38.67 10.05
CA ALA A 615 34.84 38.41 10.97
C ALA A 615 34.39 38.49 12.44
N GLU A 616 33.57 39.47 12.78
CA GLU A 616 32.98 39.62 14.12
C GLU A 616 32.11 38.43 14.51
N LEU A 617 31.11 38.09 13.68
CA LEU A 617 30.16 37.01 13.96
C LEU A 617 30.85 35.65 13.97
N HIS A 618 31.81 35.43 13.06
CA HIS A 618 32.59 34.21 13.04
C HIS A 618 33.43 34.07 14.31
N GLN A 619 34.06 35.14 14.80
CA GLN A 619 34.78 35.09 16.08
C GLN A 619 33.84 34.74 17.23
N ARG A 620 32.62 35.31 17.29
CA ARG A 620 31.63 34.92 18.30
C ARG A 620 31.22 33.45 18.20
N ILE A 621 31.14 32.88 16.99
CA ILE A 621 30.90 31.44 16.78
C ILE A 621 32.09 30.62 17.30
N GLN A 622 33.33 31.06 17.07
CA GLN A 622 34.53 30.41 17.61
C GLN A 622 34.53 30.44 19.13
N ASP A 623 34.20 31.59 19.74
CA ASP A 623 34.11 31.73 21.19
C ASP A 623 33.01 30.82 21.76
N PHE A 624 31.87 30.69 21.07
CA PHE A 624 30.82 29.74 21.42
C PHE A 624 31.29 28.27 21.38
N GLN A 625 32.24 27.90 20.51
CA GLN A 625 32.75 26.52 20.45
C GLN A 625 33.37 26.03 21.76
N GLN A 626 33.75 26.94 22.67
CA GLN A 626 34.26 26.60 24.00
C GLN A 626 33.28 25.73 24.80
N VAL A 627 31.96 25.86 24.59
CA VAL A 627 30.98 24.97 25.25
C VAL A 627 31.19 23.51 24.89
N TYR A 628 31.67 23.23 23.67
CA TYR A 628 31.98 21.89 23.20
C TYR A 628 33.36 21.39 23.64
N GLU A 629 34.18 22.22 24.28
CA GLU A 629 35.43 21.77 24.93
C GLU A 629 35.16 21.12 26.29
N ILE A 630 34.00 21.40 26.88
CA ILE A 630 33.56 20.83 28.15
C ILE A 630 33.24 19.34 27.95
N GLY A 631 34.02 18.48 28.58
CA GLY A 631 33.87 17.02 28.50
C GLY A 631 34.81 16.37 27.48
N LYS A 632 34.99 15.05 27.63
CA LYS A 632 36.08 14.32 26.95
C LYS A 632 35.67 13.63 25.65
N TYR A 633 34.45 13.10 25.58
CA TYR A 633 34.00 12.20 24.51
C TYR A 633 33.13 12.92 23.49
N ALA A 634 32.93 12.33 22.31
CA ALA A 634 32.11 12.90 21.24
C ALA A 634 30.68 13.27 21.66
N SER A 635 30.12 12.63 22.69
CA SER A 635 28.81 13.01 23.25
C SER A 635 28.76 14.45 23.80
N LYS A 636 29.92 15.09 24.02
CA LYS A 636 30.01 16.45 24.58
C LYS A 636 29.25 17.48 23.76
N TYR A 637 29.20 17.34 22.43
CA TYR A 637 28.45 18.25 21.56
C TYR A 637 26.97 18.27 21.94
N ILE A 638 26.33 17.10 21.99
CA ILE A 638 24.90 16.97 22.32
C ILE A 638 24.64 17.39 23.77
N LYS A 639 25.49 16.95 24.72
CA LYS A 639 25.36 17.28 26.15
C LYS A 639 25.46 18.78 26.39
N ALA A 640 26.42 19.45 25.76
CA ALA A 640 26.59 20.90 25.87
C ALA A 640 25.39 21.63 25.27
N THR A 641 24.95 21.28 24.05
CA THR A 641 23.79 21.91 23.42
C THR A 641 22.53 21.79 24.27
N LYS A 642 22.21 20.59 24.76
CA LYS A 642 21.05 20.37 25.66
C LYS A 642 21.20 21.10 27.00
N CYS A 643 22.40 21.12 27.57
CA CYS A 643 22.69 21.87 28.80
C CYS A 643 22.46 23.38 28.61
N CYS A 644 22.90 23.96 27.48
CA CYS A 644 22.64 25.37 27.15
C CYS A 644 21.14 25.64 27.09
N LEU A 645 20.39 24.85 26.31
CA LEU A 645 18.94 25.01 26.16
C LEU A 645 18.19 24.88 27.50
N SER A 646 18.65 24.00 28.39
CA SER A 646 18.08 23.89 29.74
C SER A 646 18.39 25.08 30.63
N LEU A 647 19.61 25.64 30.55
CA LEU A 647 19.98 26.85 31.29
C LEU A 647 19.17 28.07 30.81
N MET A 648 18.90 28.14 29.50
CA MET A 648 18.05 29.16 28.87
C MET A 648 16.55 28.97 29.18
N GLY A 649 16.15 27.87 29.84
CA GLY A 649 14.75 27.56 30.10
C GLY A 649 13.93 27.12 28.87
N ILE A 650 14.60 26.75 27.77
CA ILE A 650 13.92 26.31 26.53
C ILE A 650 13.40 24.88 26.69
N CYS A 651 14.27 23.91 27.02
CA CYS A 651 13.86 22.51 27.11
C CYS A 651 14.69 21.72 28.13
N SER A 652 14.24 20.50 28.47
CA SER A 652 14.98 19.57 29.31
C SER A 652 16.34 19.18 28.73
N ASP A 653 17.35 19.01 29.59
CA ASP A 653 18.68 18.49 29.21
C ASP A 653 18.81 16.95 29.33
N PHE A 654 17.71 16.24 29.60
CA PHE A 654 17.71 14.79 29.69
C PHE A 654 18.24 14.16 28.40
N MET A 655 19.12 13.18 28.54
CA MET A 655 19.78 12.48 27.44
C MET A 655 19.18 11.09 27.23
N ALA A 656 19.11 10.64 25.99
CA ALA A 656 18.81 9.25 25.71
C ALA A 656 19.97 8.36 26.22
N GLU A 657 19.63 7.18 26.72
CA GLU A 657 20.63 6.17 27.11
C GLU A 657 21.49 5.80 25.90
N PRO A 658 22.82 5.61 26.05
CA PRO A 658 23.56 5.43 27.31
C PRO A 658 24.15 6.74 27.88
N PHE A 659 23.75 7.89 27.36
CA PHE A 659 24.30 9.17 27.78
C PHE A 659 23.54 9.72 28.99
N HIS A 660 24.23 10.55 29.77
CA HIS A 660 23.65 11.32 30.87
C HIS A 660 23.93 12.81 30.63
N ASN A 661 23.04 13.66 31.12
CA ASN A 661 23.20 15.11 31.09
C ASN A 661 24.46 15.56 31.85
N PHE A 662 24.92 16.79 31.59
CA PHE A 662 26.00 17.35 32.40
C PHE A 662 25.55 17.56 33.83
N ARG A 663 26.44 17.23 34.77
CA ARG A 663 26.27 17.48 36.20
C ARG A 663 27.23 18.59 36.61
N GLU A 664 27.20 18.97 37.86
CA GLU A 664 28.26 19.81 38.41
C GLU A 664 29.61 19.07 38.39
N PRO A 665 30.73 19.71 37.99
CA PRO A 665 30.90 21.15 37.74
C PRO A 665 30.70 21.59 36.27
N GLN A 666 30.44 20.67 35.33
CA GLN A 666 30.37 21.01 33.90
C GLN A 666 29.24 21.99 33.58
N ARG A 667 28.11 21.86 34.27
CA ARG A 667 26.95 22.75 34.07
C ARG A 667 27.26 24.20 34.42
N LEU A 668 28.01 24.46 35.49
CA LEU A 668 28.51 25.80 35.82
C LEU A 668 29.47 26.37 34.76
N GLN A 669 30.32 25.54 34.17
CA GLN A 669 31.21 25.97 33.09
C GLN A 669 30.43 26.39 31.84
N VAL A 670 29.38 25.63 31.49
CA VAL A 670 28.48 26.02 30.38
C VAL A 670 27.81 27.36 30.70
N ALA A 671 27.27 27.53 31.90
CA ALA A 671 26.62 28.77 32.31
C ALA A 671 27.57 29.98 32.27
N GLN A 672 28.83 29.79 32.66
CA GLN A 672 29.85 30.84 32.57
C GLN A 672 30.07 31.30 31.12
N ILE A 673 30.22 30.36 30.19
CA ILE A 673 30.44 30.69 28.77
C ILE A 673 29.21 31.40 28.16
N LEU A 674 27.99 30.96 28.50
CA LEU A 674 26.77 31.65 28.02
C LEU A 674 26.72 33.11 28.51
N ASN A 675 27.04 33.34 29.79
CA ASN A 675 27.10 34.69 30.36
C ASN A 675 28.18 35.56 29.71
N GLU A 676 29.37 35.01 29.42
CA GLU A 676 30.46 35.73 28.76
C GLU A 676 30.11 36.12 27.31
N LEU A 677 29.19 35.40 26.66
CA LEU A 677 28.74 35.65 25.29
C LEU A 677 27.42 36.43 25.19
N ASP A 678 26.89 36.89 26.32
CA ASP A 678 25.59 37.55 26.46
C ASP A 678 24.44 36.70 25.86
N ILE A 679 24.50 35.38 26.03
CA ILE A 679 23.43 34.45 25.66
C ILE A 679 22.53 34.26 26.90
N PRO A 680 21.21 34.52 26.78
CA PRO A 680 20.29 34.61 27.92
C PRO A 680 20.11 33.33 28.73
#